data_AF-A0A8T5TR16-F1
#
_entry.id   AF-A0A8T5TR16-F1
#
_cell.length_a   1.000
_cell.length_b   1.000
_cell.length_c   1.000
_cell.angle_alpha   90.00
_cell.angle_beta   90.00
_cell.angle_gamma   90.00
#
_symmetry.space_group_name_H-M   'P 1'
#
loop_
_entity.id
_entity.type
_entity.pdbx_description
1 polymer ?
#
loop_
_entity_poly.entity_id
_entity_poly.type
_entity_poly.pdbx_seq_one_letter_code
_entity_poly.pdbx_strand_id
1 'polypeptide(L)'
;MKIKDFCTPLKILTLIFMFFVSFLFSPALVYPKSQLTECDIRPHLYSVATGDRLSGDLNSVYEHDGDTLSIRSSWVWFGIYFEFYVDIFFYFDPVQCDELYFDFFSINNALEDVVVVWIYYTDDTYERTTSIGGGAHTVGLDERKYIDKVWVQFIDRSYVVTGGDRYLFVDLIAVKPVGDNTPPIVIIDYQDGDGTDVNPGIWNVSAHESGASVNENSISVWIDGQLAGSTLGEYDVPKTLGTHTIYVEVENNNGCPTTRSESVTIIDDDTTGPTISYVYTGDGTDKNSGKIVISAMDESGLFDDPSGTYSVPNTLGVHDFVISATDNDNDRSNDRLTSTAHISIEIIDDDNTPPEIDIQYIGSGLDDHPGYFEWSVSDIDSGISEINLSVSHESTEGLDDYTINFYGNETGSWNLPFNLGNYTIEISARDNDDDRLDDSLTKTMVISNGVIDDDNTPPEIDIQYIGSGLDDSPGYFEWTVYDLDSALSEINVTITYESTEGLDDCSIPLIGAEAGTWNLLPNLGCYTIEISARDNDDDRTLIVDSLTTELLRDQVILDDDNQSPELANLIIVPEIYEINVSFDAFDISGVGDISILIDGENVEPLTQIQDGNTYSFIFQNQWLFESQMHEVIIQVKDGDNDRLNDALTSSINGTFENIFYQMHEYIIWQIEQLKNYNTENLYNCTALYLNRKLTRAQDHLYEALSYYVNGNITCDLYHDAMAKVMIQITEFKVELLNKYDRIKDEHAEYIVNTLHEIRNNIVILMGVSSGSEQGVKLAQIEVDLLNLRDLIENEIDWGEGLCLYIFLRSATCMLEGAIFKISMNIDIECMLSYIMWKLDIAACLTKCLLERGTITQELADFLLDRITQAQAELELVQNSL
;
A
#
# COMPACT_ATOMS: atom_id res chain seq x y z
N MET A 1 -84.07 -21.88 -21.39
CA MET A 1 -83.22 -23.06 -21.67
C MET A 1 -84.02 -24.36 -21.48
N LYS A 2 -83.49 -25.56 -21.77
CA LYS A 2 -84.12 -26.84 -21.40
C LYS A 2 -83.50 -27.37 -20.09
N ILE A 3 -84.33 -27.69 -19.09
CA ILE A 3 -83.92 -28.13 -17.74
C ILE A 3 -83.46 -29.61 -17.72
N LYS A 4 -82.92 -30.15 -18.82
CA LYS A 4 -82.77 -31.62 -18.99
C LYS A 4 -81.36 -32.18 -18.78
N ASP A 5 -80.33 -31.35 -18.90
CA ASP A 5 -78.94 -31.83 -18.98
C ASP A 5 -78.18 -31.70 -17.63
N PHE A 6 -78.76 -30.96 -16.66
CA PHE A 6 -78.24 -30.78 -15.29
C PHE A 6 -78.17 -32.06 -14.44
N CYS A 7 -78.96 -33.09 -14.77
CA CYS A 7 -79.17 -34.25 -13.89
C CYS A 7 -78.04 -35.28 -13.90
N THR A 8 -76.98 -35.08 -14.68
CA THR A 8 -75.86 -36.03 -14.80
C THR A 8 -74.62 -35.57 -14.01
N PRO A 9 -74.10 -34.33 -14.15
CA PRO A 9 -72.94 -33.89 -13.38
C PRO A 9 -73.22 -33.87 -11.87
N LEU A 10 -74.41 -33.41 -11.47
CA LEU A 10 -74.80 -33.34 -10.05
C LEU A 10 -74.83 -34.72 -9.36
N LYS A 11 -75.10 -35.80 -10.11
CA LYS A 11 -75.05 -37.17 -9.58
C LYS A 11 -73.64 -37.70 -9.43
N ILE A 12 -72.74 -37.34 -10.34
CA ILE A 12 -71.31 -37.66 -10.23
C ILE A 12 -70.73 -36.89 -9.03
N LEU A 13 -71.05 -35.60 -8.90
CA LEU A 13 -70.66 -34.78 -7.75
C LEU A 13 -71.23 -35.34 -6.43
N THR A 14 -72.46 -35.84 -6.41
CA THR A 14 -73.04 -36.49 -5.21
C THR A 14 -72.37 -37.83 -4.89
N LEU A 15 -71.96 -38.62 -5.89
CA LEU A 15 -71.17 -39.84 -5.68
C LEU A 15 -69.78 -39.53 -5.11
N ILE A 16 -69.11 -38.52 -5.67
CA ILE A 16 -67.81 -38.03 -5.19
C ILE A 16 -67.95 -37.50 -3.76
N PHE A 17 -69.01 -36.75 -3.45
CA PHE A 17 -69.30 -36.25 -2.11
C PHE A 17 -69.54 -37.39 -1.10
N MET A 18 -70.25 -38.46 -1.49
CA MET A 18 -70.39 -39.66 -0.65
C MET A 18 -69.06 -40.41 -0.45
N PHE A 19 -68.18 -40.46 -1.46
CA PHE A 19 -66.82 -40.99 -1.33
C PHE A 19 -65.95 -40.13 -0.39
N PHE A 20 -65.96 -38.81 -0.57
CA PHE A 20 -65.26 -37.83 0.29
C PHE A 20 -65.71 -37.95 1.74
N VAL A 21 -67.02 -37.97 2.00
CA VAL A 21 -67.59 -38.12 3.35
C VAL A 21 -67.21 -39.47 3.97
N SER A 22 -67.13 -40.55 3.18
CA SER A 22 -66.73 -41.87 3.70
C SER A 22 -65.24 -41.92 4.10
N PHE A 23 -64.37 -41.17 3.41
CA PHE A 23 -62.97 -40.99 3.79
C PHE A 23 -62.80 -40.01 4.97
N LEU A 24 -63.54 -38.89 4.99
CA LEU A 24 -63.52 -37.87 6.06
C LEU A 24 -63.92 -38.38 7.45
N PHE A 25 -64.67 -39.49 7.54
CA PHE A 25 -65.17 -40.03 8.81
C PHE A 25 -64.60 -41.41 9.17
N SER A 26 -63.40 -41.73 8.70
CA SER A 26 -62.66 -42.94 9.11
C SER A 26 -61.40 -42.61 9.94
N PRO A 27 -61.52 -42.12 11.19
CA PRO A 27 -60.40 -42.20 12.11
C PRO A 27 -60.04 -43.68 12.33
N ALA A 28 -58.75 -44.03 12.32
CA ALA A 28 -58.28 -45.41 12.39
C ALA A 28 -58.40 -46.06 13.80
N LEU A 29 -59.50 -45.78 14.50
CA LEU A 29 -59.84 -46.29 15.84
C LEU A 29 -60.30 -47.76 15.81
N VAL A 30 -59.42 -48.63 15.31
CA VAL A 30 -59.52 -50.07 15.54
C VAL A 30 -59.16 -50.34 17.01
N TYR A 31 -60.18 -50.54 17.86
CA TYR A 31 -59.99 -50.94 19.26
C TYR A 31 -59.01 -52.11 19.37
N PRO A 32 -58.05 -52.08 20.32
CA PRO A 32 -56.93 -53.01 20.36
C PRO A 32 -57.41 -54.44 20.67
N LYS A 33 -57.54 -55.24 19.62
CA LYS A 33 -57.73 -56.69 19.73
C LYS A 33 -56.36 -57.35 19.60
N SER A 34 -55.80 -57.71 20.75
CA SER A 34 -54.44 -58.25 20.89
C SER A 34 -54.12 -59.40 19.92
N GLN A 35 -52.88 -59.41 19.42
CA GLN A 35 -52.26 -60.43 18.56
C GLN A 35 -52.64 -60.40 17.08
N LEU A 36 -51.94 -59.54 16.34
CA LEU A 36 -51.34 -59.91 15.05
C LEU A 36 -49.84 -59.56 15.10
N THR A 37 -49.01 -60.49 14.65
CA THR A 37 -47.55 -60.34 14.46
C THR A 37 -47.21 -60.85 13.07
N GLU A 38 -46.12 -60.35 12.48
CA GLU A 38 -45.68 -60.58 11.09
C GLU A 38 -46.55 -59.89 10.01
N CYS A 39 -46.06 -58.74 9.54
CA CYS A 39 -46.41 -58.19 8.23
C CYS A 39 -45.28 -58.54 7.23
N ASP A 40 -45.49 -59.51 6.33
CA ASP A 40 -44.68 -59.70 5.11
C ASP A 40 -45.53 -59.30 3.91
N ILE A 41 -45.34 -58.08 3.41
CA ILE A 41 -46.10 -57.52 2.29
C ILE A 41 -45.19 -57.53 1.04
N ARG A 42 -45.42 -58.49 0.15
CA ARG A 42 -44.74 -58.56 -1.17
C ARG A 42 -45.74 -58.46 -2.32
N PRO A 43 -45.59 -57.49 -3.25
CA PRO A 43 -46.50 -57.35 -4.38
C PRO A 43 -46.21 -58.40 -5.48
N HIS A 44 -47.05 -59.43 -5.58
CA HIS A 44 -47.00 -60.39 -6.68
C HIS A 44 -47.77 -59.88 -7.93
N LEU A 45 -47.04 -59.20 -8.83
CA LEU A 45 -47.51 -58.92 -10.19
C LEU A 45 -47.54 -60.19 -11.05
N TYR A 46 -48.73 -60.75 -11.26
CA TYR A 46 -48.95 -61.85 -12.21
C TYR A 46 -49.04 -61.34 -13.65
N SER A 47 -47.95 -61.45 -14.42
CA SER A 47 -48.01 -61.33 -15.88
C SER A 47 -48.45 -62.65 -16.51
N VAL A 48 -49.48 -62.63 -17.37
CA VAL A 48 -49.93 -63.82 -18.12
C VAL A 48 -49.03 -64.03 -19.34
N ALA A 49 -48.09 -64.96 -19.23
CA ALA A 49 -47.17 -65.29 -20.31
C ALA A 49 -47.77 -66.27 -21.31
N THR A 50 -48.00 -65.83 -22.56
CA THR A 50 -48.05 -66.71 -23.73
C THR A 50 -46.68 -66.67 -24.42
N GLY A 51 -45.79 -67.57 -24.01
CA GLY A 51 -44.43 -67.66 -24.57
C GLY A 51 -44.22 -68.97 -25.33
N ASP A 52 -43.91 -68.86 -26.62
CA ASP A 52 -43.19 -69.88 -27.38
C ASP A 52 -41.78 -69.35 -27.69
N ARG A 53 -40.77 -70.23 -27.65
CA ARG A 53 -39.37 -69.91 -27.94
C ARG A 53 -39.01 -70.29 -29.38
N LEU A 54 -38.06 -69.55 -29.97
CA LEU A 54 -37.01 -69.92 -30.97
C LEU A 54 -36.44 -68.58 -31.49
N SER A 55 -35.25 -68.09 -31.12
CA SER A 55 -33.88 -68.54 -31.45
C SER A 55 -33.40 -68.23 -32.89
N GLY A 56 -32.28 -67.52 -33.03
CA GLY A 56 -31.47 -67.48 -34.26
C GLY A 56 -30.95 -66.08 -34.65
N ASP A 57 -29.63 -65.95 -34.81
CA ASP A 57 -29.00 -64.80 -35.46
C ASP A 57 -29.25 -64.79 -36.97
N LEU A 58 -29.24 -63.61 -37.61
CA LEU A 58 -28.37 -63.33 -38.77
C LEU A 58 -28.45 -61.87 -39.28
N ASN A 59 -27.51 -61.50 -40.16
CA ASN A 59 -27.27 -60.14 -40.62
C ASN A 59 -28.06 -59.72 -41.89
N SER A 60 -28.52 -58.47 -41.87
CA SER A 60 -28.37 -57.45 -42.95
C SER A 60 -29.29 -57.36 -44.19
N VAL A 61 -29.50 -56.09 -44.58
CA VAL A 61 -29.88 -55.44 -45.86
C VAL A 61 -31.35 -55.44 -46.40
N TYR A 62 -31.70 -54.25 -46.94
CA TYR A 62 -32.73 -53.88 -47.94
C TYR A 62 -34.11 -53.30 -47.52
N GLU A 63 -34.18 -51.96 -47.60
CA GLU A 63 -35.18 -51.06 -48.23
C GLU A 63 -36.71 -51.11 -47.98
N HIS A 64 -37.20 -49.93 -47.58
CA HIS A 64 -38.41 -49.17 -48.02
C HIS A 64 -39.88 -49.57 -47.70
N ASP A 65 -40.64 -48.48 -47.51
CA ASP A 65 -42.10 -48.26 -47.64
C ASP A 65 -43.11 -48.76 -46.59
N GLY A 66 -44.08 -47.88 -46.31
CA GLY A 66 -45.49 -48.28 -46.30
C GLY A 66 -46.30 -48.09 -45.01
N ASP A 67 -46.74 -46.86 -44.75
CA ASP A 67 -48.03 -46.47 -44.16
C ASP A 67 -48.81 -47.42 -43.21
N THR A 68 -48.96 -46.95 -41.96
CA THR A 68 -50.17 -47.03 -41.13
C THR A 68 -50.88 -48.39 -40.91
N LEU A 69 -50.89 -48.87 -39.65
CA LEU A 69 -51.91 -49.80 -39.17
C LEU A 69 -52.56 -49.27 -37.89
N SER A 70 -53.82 -48.85 -37.95
CA SER A 70 -54.57 -48.39 -36.77
C SER A 70 -55.03 -49.57 -35.91
N ILE A 71 -54.73 -49.54 -34.61
CA ILE A 71 -55.33 -50.46 -33.63
C ILE A 71 -56.28 -49.66 -32.74
N ARG A 72 -57.53 -50.14 -32.60
CA ARG A 72 -58.57 -49.48 -31.80
C ARG A 72 -58.36 -49.76 -30.32
N SER A 73 -58.39 -48.71 -29.49
CA SER A 73 -58.45 -48.86 -28.04
C SER A 73 -59.75 -49.58 -27.63
N SER A 74 -59.59 -50.68 -26.89
CA SER A 74 -60.72 -51.46 -26.35
C SER A 74 -60.97 -51.04 -24.92
N TRP A 75 -62.15 -50.46 -24.65
CA TRP A 75 -62.51 -49.99 -23.30
C TRP A 75 -62.80 -51.17 -22.38
N VAL A 76 -61.89 -51.45 -21.44
CA VAL A 76 -62.09 -52.47 -20.40
C VAL A 76 -62.64 -51.79 -19.14
N TRP A 77 -63.90 -52.07 -18.82
CA TRP A 77 -64.50 -51.65 -17.55
C TRP A 77 -64.04 -52.56 -16.41
N PHE A 78 -63.27 -52.03 -15.46
CA PHE A 78 -63.10 -52.65 -14.14
C PHE A 78 -64.21 -52.17 -13.20
N GLY A 79 -65.23 -53.00 -13.00
CA GLY A 79 -66.24 -52.79 -11.98
C GLY A 79 -65.76 -53.33 -10.63
N ILE A 80 -65.48 -52.45 -9.67
CA ILE A 80 -65.17 -52.82 -8.29
C ILE A 80 -66.47 -52.74 -7.47
N TYR A 81 -66.82 -53.83 -6.79
CA TYR A 81 -67.94 -53.88 -5.84
C TYR A 81 -67.45 -53.57 -4.43
N PHE A 82 -68.12 -52.65 -3.75
CA PHE A 82 -68.10 -52.51 -2.29
C PHE A 82 -69.54 -52.45 -1.78
N GLU A 83 -69.86 -53.19 -0.73
CA GLU A 83 -71.08 -52.97 0.06
C GLU A 83 -70.76 -52.00 1.20
N PHE A 84 -71.49 -50.90 1.27
CA PHE A 84 -71.46 -49.97 2.40
C PHE A 84 -72.86 -49.80 2.97
N TYR A 85 -73.01 -49.96 4.29
CA TYR A 85 -74.19 -49.48 5.02
C TYR A 85 -74.00 -47.99 5.32
N VAL A 86 -74.96 -47.17 4.90
CA VAL A 86 -74.93 -45.72 5.12
C VAL A 86 -76.22 -45.30 5.84
N ASP A 87 -76.12 -44.97 7.12
CA ASP A 87 -77.24 -44.36 7.86
C ASP A 87 -77.29 -42.85 7.56
N ILE A 88 -78.14 -42.47 6.61
CA ILE A 88 -78.32 -41.07 6.19
C ILE A 88 -79.31 -40.37 7.11
N PHE A 89 -78.81 -39.52 8.01
CA PHE A 89 -79.64 -38.56 8.73
C PHE A 89 -79.92 -37.32 7.87
N PHE A 90 -81.15 -37.22 7.37
CA PHE A 90 -81.66 -36.00 6.74
C PHE A 90 -82.07 -34.97 7.79
N TYR A 91 -81.63 -33.73 7.63
CA TYR A 91 -82.22 -32.58 8.32
C TYR A 91 -82.64 -31.54 7.27
N PHE A 92 -83.94 -31.25 7.21
CA PHE A 92 -84.52 -30.25 6.31
C PHE A 92 -84.94 -29.02 7.11
N ASP A 93 -84.60 -27.82 6.62
CA ASP A 93 -85.28 -26.58 6.98
C ASP A 93 -85.76 -25.89 5.68
N PRO A 94 -87.09 -25.76 5.43
CA PRO A 94 -87.60 -25.48 4.08
C PRO A 94 -88.16 -24.05 3.89
N VAL A 95 -87.32 -23.08 3.51
CA VAL A 95 -87.79 -21.74 3.08
C VAL A 95 -87.11 -21.24 1.78
N GLN A 96 -87.83 -21.40 0.67
CA GLN A 96 -87.86 -20.56 -0.56
C GLN A 96 -86.56 -20.26 -1.34
N CYS A 97 -86.44 -20.88 -2.53
CA CYS A 97 -86.63 -20.24 -3.86
C CYS A 97 -86.04 -18.83 -4.15
N ASP A 98 -85.36 -18.55 -5.27
CA ASP A 98 -85.20 -19.27 -6.57
C ASP A 98 -83.82 -19.00 -7.26
N GLU A 99 -83.53 -19.79 -8.32
CA GLU A 99 -82.58 -19.67 -9.48
C GLU A 99 -81.44 -18.61 -9.57
N LEU A 100 -80.29 -18.76 -10.28
CA LEU A 100 -79.45 -19.90 -10.78
C LEU A 100 -78.18 -19.36 -11.56
N TYR A 101 -76.93 -19.81 -11.26
CA TYR A 101 -75.70 -19.84 -12.13
C TYR A 101 -75.02 -18.49 -12.61
N PHE A 102 -73.73 -18.35 -13.03
CA PHE A 102 -72.42 -19.10 -12.99
C PHE A 102 -71.24 -18.27 -13.66
N ASP A 103 -69.98 -18.47 -13.22
CA ASP A 103 -68.64 -18.44 -13.91
C ASP A 103 -68.10 -17.11 -14.54
N PHE A 104 -66.77 -16.80 -14.71
CA PHE A 104 -65.45 -17.45 -14.45
C PHE A 104 -64.24 -16.45 -14.56
N PHE A 105 -63.28 -16.44 -13.61
CA PHE A 105 -61.78 -16.18 -13.71
C PHE A 105 -61.22 -14.86 -14.39
N SER A 106 -59.91 -14.51 -14.50
CA SER A 106 -58.58 -15.14 -14.26
C SER A 106 -57.40 -14.13 -14.00
N ILE A 107 -56.19 -14.65 -13.69
CA ILE A 107 -54.85 -13.96 -13.50
C ILE A 107 -53.87 -14.22 -14.70
N ASN A 108 -52.54 -13.92 -14.78
CA ASN A 108 -51.42 -13.60 -13.84
C ASN A 108 -50.31 -12.68 -14.50
N ASN A 109 -49.07 -12.60 -13.94
CA ASN A 109 -48.02 -11.55 -14.18
C ASN A 109 -46.81 -11.97 -15.10
N ALA A 110 -45.48 -11.70 -14.94
CA ALA A 110 -44.54 -11.40 -13.81
C ALA A 110 -43.39 -10.37 -14.13
N LEU A 111 -42.10 -10.70 -13.91
CA LEU A 111 -40.88 -9.80 -13.88
C LEU A 111 -40.03 -9.83 -15.19
N GLU A 112 -38.75 -9.39 -15.35
CA GLU A 112 -37.48 -9.30 -14.53
C GLU A 112 -37.16 -7.87 -13.95
N ASP A 113 -36.00 -7.45 -13.37
CA ASP A 113 -34.66 -8.02 -12.98
C ASP A 113 -34.13 -7.31 -11.67
N VAL A 114 -33.35 -8.01 -10.81
CA VAL A 114 -32.50 -7.62 -9.61
C VAL A 114 -32.76 -6.34 -8.74
N VAL A 115 -32.94 -6.48 -7.39
CA VAL A 115 -32.47 -5.56 -6.28
C VAL A 115 -32.43 -6.24 -4.88
N VAL A 116 -31.35 -6.09 -4.07
CA VAL A 116 -31.28 -6.00 -2.56
C VAL A 116 -29.83 -5.66 -2.11
N VAL A 117 -29.45 -4.98 -1.00
CA VAL A 117 -30.11 -4.27 0.16
C VAL A 117 -29.35 -2.94 0.44
N TRP A 118 -29.86 -2.04 1.31
CA TRP A 118 -29.18 -0.85 1.92
C TRP A 118 -29.81 -0.49 3.30
N ILE A 119 -29.04 -0.43 4.39
CA ILE A 119 -29.32 0.20 5.72
C ILE A 119 -27.92 0.55 6.32
N TYR A 120 -27.48 1.81 6.58
CA TYR A 120 -27.87 2.91 7.52
C TYR A 120 -27.42 2.66 8.99
N TYR A 121 -26.65 3.56 9.62
CA TYR A 121 -27.05 4.86 10.21
C TYR A 121 -25.95 5.97 10.03
N THR A 122 -26.26 7.22 9.62
CA THR A 122 -26.35 8.51 10.39
C THR A 122 -25.08 8.99 11.14
N ASP A 123 -24.73 10.28 11.26
CA ASP A 123 -25.44 11.55 10.94
C ASP A 123 -24.45 12.73 10.67
N ASP A 124 -25.02 13.93 10.51
CA ASP A 124 -24.45 15.28 10.65
C ASP A 124 -24.08 16.06 9.36
N THR A 125 -23.76 17.35 9.52
CA THR A 125 -24.40 18.39 8.70
C THR A 125 -23.49 19.46 8.06
N TYR A 126 -24.10 20.11 7.05
CA TYR A 126 -23.96 21.53 6.66
C TYR A 126 -22.94 21.96 5.58
N GLU A 127 -23.51 22.60 4.56
CA GLU A 127 -22.95 23.62 3.65
C GLU A 127 -21.54 23.49 3.05
N ARG A 128 -21.51 23.28 1.72
CA ARG A 128 -20.95 24.31 0.82
C ARG A 128 -21.56 24.35 -0.58
N THR A 129 -21.33 25.46 -1.28
CA THR A 129 -22.05 25.87 -2.50
C THR A 129 -21.15 25.91 -3.74
N THR A 130 -21.79 25.93 -4.93
CA THR A 130 -21.27 26.48 -6.22
C THR A 130 -20.09 25.73 -6.88
N SER A 131 -19.89 25.75 -8.22
CA SER A 131 -20.65 26.33 -9.34
C SER A 131 -20.21 25.80 -10.72
N ILE A 132 -21.13 25.85 -11.70
CA ILE A 132 -20.95 26.26 -13.12
C ILE A 132 -19.61 25.95 -13.81
N GLY A 133 -19.65 25.06 -14.80
CA GLY A 133 -18.65 24.96 -15.89
C GLY A 133 -18.91 23.73 -16.77
N GLY A 134 -19.03 23.78 -18.10
CA GLY A 134 -19.08 24.93 -19.01
C GLY A 134 -17.93 24.92 -20.04
N GLY A 135 -18.03 24.09 -21.08
CA GLY A 135 -17.03 24.09 -22.14
C GLY A 135 -17.26 23.03 -23.21
N ALA A 136 -17.54 23.45 -24.43
CA ALA A 136 -17.38 22.64 -25.63
C ALA A 136 -16.39 23.36 -26.55
N HIS A 137 -15.39 22.66 -27.09
CA HIS A 137 -15.09 22.69 -28.53
C HIS A 137 -14.00 21.70 -28.99
N THR A 138 -14.33 21.08 -30.11
CA THR A 138 -13.56 20.28 -31.09
C THR A 138 -12.12 20.72 -31.47
N VAL A 139 -11.31 19.73 -31.89
CA VAL A 139 -10.33 19.67 -33.04
C VAL A 139 -8.91 19.18 -32.66
N GLY A 140 -8.35 18.18 -33.39
CA GLY A 140 -6.90 18.19 -33.74
C GLY A 140 -6.02 16.93 -33.57
N LEU A 141 -6.02 16.04 -34.57
CA LEU A 141 -4.88 15.33 -35.23
C LEU A 141 -3.64 14.74 -34.47
N ASP A 142 -3.30 13.51 -34.91
CA ASP A 142 -1.98 12.96 -35.32
C ASP A 142 -0.87 12.38 -34.38
N GLU A 143 -0.56 11.10 -34.68
CA GLU A 143 0.76 10.45 -34.92
C GLU A 143 1.85 10.17 -33.83
N ARG A 144 1.90 8.86 -33.46
CA ARG A 144 3.09 7.94 -33.48
C ARG A 144 4.24 8.02 -32.42
N LYS A 145 4.36 6.90 -31.68
CA LYS A 145 5.60 6.19 -31.22
C LYS A 145 6.50 6.93 -30.19
N TYR A 146 7.23 6.27 -29.28
CA TYR A 146 7.92 4.96 -29.34
C TYR A 146 7.72 4.06 -28.09
N ILE A 147 8.35 2.88 -28.10
CA ILE A 147 8.45 1.91 -26.99
C ILE A 147 9.94 1.62 -26.77
N ASP A 148 10.40 1.54 -25.52
CA ASP A 148 11.29 0.46 -25.07
C ASP A 148 11.19 0.17 -23.56
N LYS A 149 11.87 -0.86 -23.05
CA LYS A 149 11.46 -1.63 -21.85
C LYS A 149 12.54 -1.97 -20.81
N VAL A 150 12.19 -1.80 -19.52
CA VAL A 150 12.39 -2.76 -18.38
C VAL A 150 13.90 -2.92 -17.95
N TRP A 151 14.31 -3.15 -16.70
CA TRP A 151 14.10 -4.33 -15.84
C TRP A 151 14.16 -4.07 -14.33
N VAL A 152 13.00 -4.26 -13.70
CA VAL A 152 12.72 -5.01 -12.46
C VAL A 152 13.84 -5.92 -11.91
N GLN A 153 13.98 -5.95 -10.57
CA GLN A 153 14.25 -7.21 -9.85
C GLN A 153 13.40 -7.33 -8.57
N PHE A 154 12.66 -8.44 -8.44
CA PHE A 154 11.87 -8.80 -7.25
C PHE A 154 12.73 -9.44 -6.14
N ILE A 155 12.25 -9.39 -4.89
CA ILE A 155 12.34 -10.53 -3.97
C ILE A 155 10.95 -10.87 -3.43
N ASP A 156 10.63 -12.16 -3.43
CA ASP A 156 9.34 -12.76 -3.02
C ASP A 156 9.35 -13.14 -1.54
N ARG A 157 8.25 -12.86 -0.82
CA ARG A 157 7.64 -13.83 0.12
C ARG A 157 6.23 -13.49 0.60
N SER A 158 5.30 -14.34 0.19
CA SER A 158 3.99 -14.55 0.81
C SER A 158 4.03 -14.83 2.32
N TYR A 159 3.03 -14.35 3.06
CA TYR A 159 2.25 -15.19 3.99
C TYR A 159 0.80 -14.65 4.12
N VAL A 160 -0.01 -15.30 4.95
CA VAL A 160 -1.46 -15.10 5.10
C VAL A 160 -1.77 -14.94 6.60
N VAL A 161 -2.81 -14.16 6.94
CA VAL A 161 -3.80 -14.34 8.06
C VAL A 161 -4.18 -12.99 8.72
N THR A 162 -5.46 -12.64 8.57
CA THR A 162 -6.36 -11.78 9.38
C THR A 162 -5.82 -10.65 10.28
N GLY A 163 -6.47 -9.49 10.14
CA GLY A 163 -6.71 -8.54 11.23
C GLY A 163 -5.87 -7.27 11.12
N GLY A 164 -6.54 -6.13 11.32
CA GLY A 164 -5.88 -4.93 11.82
C GLY A 164 -5.38 -5.15 13.26
N ASP A 165 -4.59 -4.24 13.82
CA ASP A 165 -4.29 -2.90 13.30
C ASP A 165 -2.82 -2.50 13.51
N ARG A 166 -2.45 -1.44 12.77
CA ARG A 166 -1.53 -0.33 13.13
C ARG A 166 -0.32 -0.07 12.22
N TYR A 167 -0.33 1.19 11.80
CA TYR A 167 0.69 2.08 11.29
C TYR A 167 2.13 1.90 11.76
N LEU A 168 3.02 2.43 10.93
CA LEU A 168 4.31 2.99 11.30
C LEU A 168 4.61 4.18 10.35
N PHE A 169 5.35 5.19 10.83
CA PHE A 169 6.34 6.06 10.15
C PHE A 169 7.61 5.35 9.64
N VAL A 170 7.87 5.32 8.34
CA VAL A 170 9.23 5.40 7.79
C VAL A 170 9.41 6.76 7.10
N ASP A 171 10.64 7.24 7.03
CA ASP A 171 11.03 8.53 6.48
C ASP A 171 12.38 8.44 5.70
N LEU A 172 12.84 9.50 5.04
CA LEU A 172 13.57 9.40 3.75
C LEU A 172 14.78 10.42 3.72
N ILE A 173 16.03 9.98 3.41
CA ILE A 173 17.36 10.71 3.26
C ILE A 173 18.29 9.84 2.35
N ALA A 174 19.23 10.41 1.54
CA ALA A 174 20.20 9.66 0.69
C ALA A 174 21.73 10.03 0.73
N VAL A 175 22.21 10.78 1.75
CA VAL A 175 23.38 11.71 1.74
C VAL A 175 24.84 11.20 1.50
N LYS A 176 25.77 12.17 1.28
CA LYS A 176 27.22 12.09 0.91
C LYS A 176 28.18 11.22 1.81
N PRO A 177 29.41 10.85 1.34
CA PRO A 177 30.31 9.78 1.88
C PRO A 177 31.76 10.23 2.32
N VAL A 178 32.73 9.32 2.66
CA VAL A 178 34.24 9.43 2.40
C VAL A 178 35.19 8.34 3.05
N GLY A 179 36.37 8.04 2.40
CA GLY A 179 37.67 7.66 3.06
C GLY A 179 38.62 6.57 2.43
N ASP A 180 39.95 6.81 2.27
CA ASP A 180 41.05 5.79 2.01
C ASP A 180 42.53 6.29 2.30
N ASN A 181 43.62 5.62 1.82
CA ASN A 181 45.04 5.66 2.32
C ASN A 181 46.17 5.68 1.22
N THR A 182 47.47 5.98 1.53
CA THR A 182 48.59 6.16 0.53
C THR A 182 50.05 5.64 0.84
N PRO A 183 51.00 5.60 -0.17
CA PRO A 183 52.47 5.26 -0.21
C PRO A 183 53.60 5.77 0.76
N PRO A 184 54.90 5.39 0.54
CA PRO A 184 56.09 6.23 0.89
C PRO A 184 57.32 6.19 -0.08
N ILE A 185 58.26 7.17 -0.05
CA ILE A 185 59.51 7.25 -0.88
C ILE A 185 60.67 8.14 -0.29
N VAL A 186 61.96 7.83 -0.55
CA VAL A 186 63.16 8.57 -0.04
C VAL A 186 64.36 8.53 -1.03
N ILE A 187 65.05 9.68 -1.29
CA ILE A 187 66.32 9.76 -2.08
C ILE A 187 67.18 10.99 -1.68
N ILE A 188 68.46 10.84 -1.28
CA ILE A 188 69.41 11.96 -1.04
C ILE A 188 70.87 11.62 -1.45
N ASP A 189 71.48 12.30 -2.46
CA ASP A 189 72.92 12.14 -2.78
C ASP A 189 73.67 13.36 -3.42
N TYR A 190 74.96 13.15 -3.74
CA TYR A 190 76.04 14.12 -4.02
C TYR A 190 77.11 13.47 -4.95
N GLN A 191 78.26 14.11 -5.21
CA GLN A 191 79.43 13.52 -5.92
C GLN A 191 80.43 14.60 -6.40
N ASP A 192 81.61 14.17 -6.86
CA ASP A 192 82.85 14.96 -7.06
C ASP A 192 83.26 15.88 -5.86
N GLY A 193 84.38 16.61 -5.87
CA GLY A 193 85.46 16.65 -6.87
C GLY A 193 86.79 17.18 -6.31
N ASP A 194 87.80 17.33 -7.19
CA ASP A 194 89.08 17.96 -6.87
C ASP A 194 90.32 17.06 -7.04
N GLY A 195 91.33 17.30 -6.21
CA GLY A 195 92.72 16.81 -6.33
C GLY A 195 93.71 17.82 -5.74
N THR A 196 93.41 19.11 -5.91
CA THR A 196 93.53 20.17 -4.90
C THR A 196 92.34 20.05 -3.91
N ASP A 197 92.01 20.92 -2.94
CA ASP A 197 92.29 22.34 -2.64
C ASP A 197 91.55 23.39 -3.52
N VAL A 198 90.60 22.95 -4.36
CA VAL A 198 89.56 23.78 -5.01
C VAL A 198 88.17 23.12 -4.93
N ASN A 199 88.11 21.79 -5.01
CA ASN A 199 87.04 20.86 -4.63
C ASN A 199 85.62 21.04 -5.26
N PRO A 200 84.58 21.56 -4.57
CA PRO A 200 83.20 21.60 -5.13
C PRO A 200 82.39 20.32 -4.90
N GLY A 201 81.25 20.22 -5.61
CA GLY A 201 80.21 19.19 -5.45
C GLY A 201 78.81 19.75 -5.71
N ILE A 202 77.84 19.39 -4.86
CA ILE A 202 76.46 19.94 -4.79
C ILE A 202 75.47 18.85 -4.28
N TRP A 203 74.25 19.19 -3.84
CA TRP A 203 73.58 18.42 -2.77
C TRP A 203 72.06 18.11 -2.86
N ASN A 204 71.74 16.83 -2.63
CA ASN A 204 70.79 16.35 -1.62
C ASN A 204 69.27 16.14 -1.92
N VAL A 205 68.37 16.93 -1.34
CA VAL A 205 67.29 16.40 -0.45
C VAL A 205 65.99 15.90 -1.11
N SER A 206 65.54 14.69 -0.74
CA SER A 206 64.13 14.27 -0.65
C SER A 206 63.93 13.10 0.34
N ALA A 207 62.92 13.14 1.22
CA ALA A 207 62.55 12.05 2.13
C ALA A 207 61.09 12.18 2.62
N HIS A 208 60.28 11.12 2.52
CA HIS A 208 58.82 11.21 2.71
C HIS A 208 58.11 9.86 2.99
N GLU A 209 57.09 9.88 3.84
CA GLU A 209 55.94 8.96 3.79
C GLU A 209 54.67 9.77 3.47
N SER A 210 53.69 9.14 2.83
CA SER A 210 52.37 9.72 2.56
C SER A 210 51.24 8.98 3.28
N GLY A 211 50.22 9.72 3.73
CA GLY A 211 48.97 9.18 4.26
C GLY A 211 48.93 8.96 5.77
N ALA A 212 50.05 8.59 6.39
CA ALA A 212 50.25 8.61 7.84
C ALA A 212 51.61 9.23 8.18
N SER A 213 51.74 9.83 9.37
CA SER A 213 52.93 10.63 9.73
C SER A 213 54.09 9.80 10.30
N VAL A 214 55.31 10.29 10.08
CA VAL A 214 56.54 9.70 10.61
C VAL A 214 56.62 9.89 12.15
N ASN A 215 57.22 8.93 12.87
CA ASN A 215 57.26 8.86 14.33
C ASN A 215 58.67 9.20 14.75
N GLU A 216 58.90 10.51 14.86
CA GLU A 216 60.20 11.16 15.04
C GLU A 216 60.97 10.71 16.29
N ASN A 217 60.37 9.91 17.16
CA ASN A 217 60.95 9.38 18.40
C ASN A 217 61.98 8.23 18.19
N SER A 218 62.75 8.24 17.08
CA SER A 218 63.38 7.02 16.51
C SER A 218 64.76 7.16 15.78
N ILE A 219 65.63 8.13 16.12
CA ILE A 219 66.73 8.63 15.23
C ILE A 219 68.16 8.70 15.88
N SER A 220 69.31 8.47 15.17
CA SER A 220 70.72 8.67 15.70
C SER A 220 71.94 8.83 14.71
N VAL A 221 73.06 9.54 15.09
CA VAL A 221 74.18 10.06 14.18
C VAL A 221 75.59 10.36 14.83
N TRP A 222 76.76 10.23 14.14
CA TRP A 222 78.16 10.30 14.73
C TRP A 222 79.34 10.84 13.84
N ILE A 223 80.45 11.36 14.44
CA ILE A 223 81.80 11.67 13.80
C ILE A 223 82.99 11.17 14.62
N ASP A 224 84.11 10.78 13.97
CA ASP A 224 85.47 10.68 14.55
C ASP A 224 85.61 9.98 15.93
N GLY A 225 84.62 9.14 16.27
CA GLY A 225 84.49 8.42 17.54
C GLY A 225 83.49 9.00 18.56
N GLN A 226 82.72 10.04 18.26
CA GLN A 226 81.77 10.71 19.16
C GLN A 226 80.37 10.88 18.55
N LEU A 227 79.34 10.84 19.41
CA LEU A 227 77.96 11.14 19.04
C LEU A 227 77.87 12.61 18.66
N ALA A 228 77.31 12.91 17.49
CA ALA A 228 77.24 14.27 16.97
C ALA A 228 75.86 14.64 16.39
N GLY A 229 74.89 13.72 16.45
CA GLY A 229 73.47 14.02 16.35
C GLY A 229 72.63 12.88 16.93
N SER A 230 71.44 13.20 17.43
CA SER A 230 70.33 12.23 17.52
C SER A 230 69.30 12.45 16.41
N THR A 231 69.66 13.26 15.41
CA THR A 231 68.89 13.65 14.23
C THR A 231 69.88 13.96 13.11
N LEU A 232 69.48 13.72 11.87
CA LEU A 232 70.31 13.65 10.66
C LEU A 232 71.24 14.90 10.44
N GLY A 233 72.55 14.73 10.20
CA GLY A 233 73.55 15.86 10.21
C GLY A 233 75.01 15.54 9.76
N GLU A 234 75.91 16.57 9.74
CA GLU A 234 77.07 16.73 8.81
C GLU A 234 78.42 17.26 9.44
N TYR A 235 79.62 16.88 8.92
CA TYR A 235 80.91 16.79 9.71
C TYR A 235 82.32 16.88 8.97
N ASP A 236 83.45 17.24 9.65
CA ASP A 236 84.38 18.33 9.15
C ASP A 236 85.96 18.32 9.20
N VAL A 237 86.63 19.38 8.65
CA VAL A 237 88.02 19.41 8.04
C VAL A 237 89.02 20.60 8.39
N PRO A 238 90.39 20.44 8.36
CA PRO A 238 91.42 21.52 8.57
C PRO A 238 92.57 21.70 7.50
N LYS A 239 93.47 22.74 7.60
CA LYS A 239 94.63 23.02 6.66
C LYS A 239 96.02 23.40 7.29
N THR A 240 96.79 24.25 6.59
CA THR A 240 98.15 23.90 6.10
C THR A 240 98.23 22.52 5.38
N LEU A 241 97.39 21.48 5.75
CA LEU A 241 96.62 20.41 4.98
C LEU A 241 95.68 19.47 5.87
N GLY A 242 94.58 18.79 5.38
CA GLY A 242 93.68 17.84 6.15
C GLY A 242 92.37 17.26 5.47
N THR A 243 91.58 16.29 6.08
CA THR A 243 90.25 15.68 5.59
C THR A 243 89.52 14.65 6.55
N HIS A 244 88.14 14.48 6.58
CA HIS A 244 87.31 13.61 7.52
C HIS A 244 86.00 12.89 6.93
N THR A 245 84.94 12.45 7.70
CA THR A 245 83.81 11.48 7.28
C THR A 245 82.46 11.44 8.14
N ILE A 246 81.34 10.76 7.71
CA ILE A 246 79.87 10.86 8.15
C ILE A 246 78.96 9.54 8.16
N TYR A 247 77.81 9.42 8.92
CA TYR A 247 76.74 8.32 8.89
C TYR A 247 75.40 8.53 9.75
N VAL A 248 74.18 7.95 9.41
CA VAL A 248 72.76 8.34 9.86
C VAL A 248 71.57 7.25 9.88
N GLU A 249 70.32 7.48 10.44
CA GLU A 249 69.13 6.57 10.78
C GLU A 249 67.66 7.25 10.95
N VAL A 250 66.41 6.62 10.95
CA VAL A 250 64.97 7.09 11.40
C VAL A 250 63.67 6.16 11.08
N GLU A 251 62.44 6.27 11.74
CA GLU A 251 61.15 5.41 11.71
C GLU A 251 59.67 6.10 11.80
N ASN A 252 58.46 5.44 11.56
CA ASN A 252 57.02 5.99 11.39
C ASN A 252 55.92 5.57 12.43
N ASN A 253 54.78 6.29 12.51
CA ASN A 253 53.59 5.88 13.29
C ASN A 253 53.07 4.50 12.83
N ASN A 254 53.50 4.14 11.61
CA ASN A 254 53.85 2.83 11.05
C ASN A 254 55.50 2.45 10.61
N GLY A 255 56.62 3.16 9.90
CA GLY A 255 58.30 3.27 9.58
C GLY A 255 59.39 4.10 8.41
N CYS A 256 60.45 5.16 8.44
CA CYS A 256 61.78 5.62 7.46
C CYS A 256 62.98 6.96 7.38
N PRO A 257 64.35 7.06 6.74
CA PRO A 257 65.82 7.94 6.49
C PRO A 257 66.70 9.30 5.75
N THR A 258 68.11 9.82 5.91
CA THR A 258 69.39 10.59 5.04
C THR A 258 70.65 11.84 5.32
N THR A 259 71.64 12.59 4.47
CA THR A 259 73.14 13.44 4.67
C THR A 259 74.05 14.62 3.67
N ARG A 260 75.35 15.41 3.78
CA ARG A 260 76.42 16.36 2.78
C ARG A 260 77.92 17.36 3.01
N SER A 261 78.46 18.60 2.38
CA SER A 261 79.94 19.31 1.80
C SER A 261 81.00 20.74 2.08
N GLU A 262 82.04 21.44 1.22
CA GLU A 262 83.32 22.57 1.42
C GLU A 262 84.03 23.89 0.44
N SER A 263 85.31 24.67 0.49
CA SER A 263 85.95 26.07 -0.24
C SER A 263 87.57 26.76 -0.46
N VAL A 264 88.04 28.12 -0.90
CA VAL A 264 89.42 28.87 -1.60
C VAL A 264 90.24 30.43 -1.41
N THR A 265 91.13 31.24 -2.30
CA THR A 265 92.13 32.62 -2.15
C THR A 265 93.18 33.51 -3.26
N ILE A 266 94.02 34.73 -3.11
CA ILE A 266 94.87 35.80 -4.12
C ILE A 266 96.16 36.97 -3.83
N ILE A 267 96.96 37.86 -4.74
CA ILE A 267 98.03 39.17 -4.60
C ILE A 267 99.00 40.03 -5.80
N ASP A 268 99.67 41.36 -5.81
CA ASP A 268 100.95 42.14 -6.63
C ASP A 268 101.57 43.79 -6.57
N ASP A 269 102.52 44.56 -7.42
CA ASP A 269 103.14 46.14 -7.45
C ASP A 269 104.56 46.91 -8.20
N ASP A 270 104.82 48.32 -8.61
CA ASP A 270 106.09 49.42 -8.81
C ASP A 270 106.62 50.49 -10.09
N THR A 271 107.32 51.79 -10.01
CA THR A 271 108.35 52.65 -11.00
C THR A 271 108.74 54.34 -11.13
N THR A 272 109.67 55.06 -12.03
CA THR A 272 110.06 56.65 -12.37
C THR A 272 111.11 57.34 -13.59
N GLY A 273 111.02 58.51 -14.47
CA GLY A 273 111.71 59.13 -15.81
C GLY A 273 111.13 60.26 -16.89
N PRO A 274 110.54 60.01 -18.12
CA PRO A 274 109.86 60.95 -19.11
C PRO A 274 108.84 62.06 -18.69
N THR A 275 108.43 62.98 -19.59
CA THR A 275 107.31 63.92 -19.31
C THR A 275 105.95 63.39 -19.77
N ILE A 276 105.09 63.05 -18.82
CA ILE A 276 103.71 62.64 -19.10
C ILE A 276 102.76 63.83 -18.98
N SER A 277 101.82 63.91 -19.92
CA SER A 277 100.61 64.71 -19.82
C SER A 277 99.40 63.84 -20.09
N TYR A 278 98.27 64.16 -19.47
CA TYR A 278 97.03 63.42 -19.64
C TYR A 278 95.83 64.37 -19.68
N VAL A 279 94.80 63.99 -20.43
CA VAL A 279 93.47 64.59 -20.38
C VAL A 279 92.47 63.47 -20.15
N TYR A 280 91.78 63.52 -19.01
CA TYR A 280 90.64 62.66 -18.75
C TYR A 280 89.38 63.22 -19.42
N THR A 281 88.65 62.36 -20.11
CA THR A 281 87.30 62.65 -20.63
C THR A 281 86.35 61.51 -20.29
N GLY A 282 85.57 61.74 -19.23
CA GLY A 282 84.45 60.98 -18.71
C GLY A 282 83.78 61.83 -17.62
N ASP A 283 82.75 61.31 -16.99
CA ASP A 283 82.04 61.91 -15.83
C ASP A 283 82.49 61.29 -14.51
N GLY A 284 83.12 60.11 -14.55
CA GLY A 284 83.64 59.40 -13.39
C GLY A 284 82.79 58.21 -12.95
N THR A 285 81.95 57.66 -13.86
CA THR A 285 81.08 56.51 -13.58
C THR A 285 81.53 55.24 -14.30
N ASP A 286 80.85 54.10 -14.23
CA ASP A 286 81.26 52.90 -14.98
C ASP A 286 80.93 53.04 -16.49
N LYS A 287 79.67 53.32 -16.85
CA LYS A 287 79.14 53.56 -18.23
C LYS A 287 80.03 54.47 -19.05
N ASN A 288 80.43 55.57 -18.42
CA ASN A 288 81.26 56.61 -19.01
C ASN A 288 82.48 56.92 -18.14
N SER A 289 83.06 55.83 -17.61
CA SER A 289 84.41 55.72 -17.06
C SER A 289 85.43 56.42 -17.92
N GLY A 290 85.17 56.46 -19.22
CA GLY A 290 85.73 57.44 -20.11
C GLY A 290 87.13 57.06 -20.53
N LYS A 291 87.90 58.05 -20.93
CA LYS A 291 89.21 57.81 -21.55
C LYS A 291 90.24 58.81 -21.06
N ILE A 292 91.42 58.30 -20.72
CA ILE A 292 92.62 59.11 -20.54
C ILE A 292 93.30 59.18 -21.91
N VAL A 293 93.24 60.37 -22.52
CA VAL A 293 94.15 60.71 -23.61
C VAL A 293 95.49 61.06 -22.97
N ILE A 294 96.36 60.06 -22.89
CA ILE A 294 97.74 60.23 -22.45
C ILE A 294 98.55 60.72 -23.65
N SER A 295 99.38 61.72 -23.44
CA SER A 295 100.50 62.07 -24.31
C SER A 295 101.76 62.17 -23.47
N ALA A 296 102.57 61.12 -23.51
CA ALA A 296 103.93 61.16 -23.01
C ALA A 296 104.85 61.72 -24.09
N MET A 297 105.81 62.55 -23.71
CA MET A 297 106.88 63.00 -24.59
C MET A 297 108.18 63.03 -23.81
N ASP A 298 109.17 62.30 -24.32
CA ASP A 298 110.54 62.34 -23.82
C ASP A 298 111.51 62.88 -24.89
N GLU A 299 112.64 63.45 -24.48
CA GLU A 299 113.66 63.96 -25.39
C GLU A 299 114.41 62.85 -26.15
N SER A 300 114.58 61.67 -25.55
CA SER A 300 115.16 60.47 -26.20
C SER A 300 114.14 59.72 -27.08
N GLY A 301 112.85 60.09 -26.96
CA GLY A 301 111.74 59.24 -27.37
C GLY A 301 111.41 58.21 -26.28
N LEU A 302 110.36 57.41 -26.52
CA LEU A 302 109.85 56.47 -25.53
C LEU A 302 110.19 55.04 -25.95
N PHE A 303 110.51 54.18 -24.98
CA PHE A 303 110.57 52.75 -25.20
C PHE A 303 109.18 52.15 -25.07
N ASP A 304 108.60 52.29 -23.87
CA ASP A 304 107.18 52.15 -23.64
C ASP A 304 106.60 53.55 -23.74
N ASP A 305 105.93 53.80 -24.87
CA ASP A 305 105.20 55.02 -25.16
C ASP A 305 103.74 54.83 -24.71
N PRO A 306 103.33 55.32 -23.52
CA PRO A 306 101.94 55.30 -23.12
C PRO A 306 101.15 56.43 -23.80
N SER A 307 101.63 57.04 -24.90
CA SER A 307 100.81 57.97 -25.67
C SER A 307 99.71 57.22 -26.41
N GLY A 308 98.47 57.53 -26.05
CA GLY A 308 97.32 56.81 -26.56
C GLY A 308 96.04 57.26 -25.88
N THR A 309 94.92 56.69 -26.33
CA THR A 309 93.63 56.88 -25.68
C THR A 309 93.28 55.59 -24.96
N TYR A 310 93.60 55.55 -23.67
CA TYR A 310 93.32 54.43 -22.80
C TYR A 310 91.90 54.62 -22.28
N SER A 311 91.02 53.64 -22.46
CA SER A 311 89.81 53.61 -21.65
C SER A 311 90.23 53.48 -20.19
N VAL A 312 89.55 54.21 -19.31
CA VAL A 312 89.59 53.88 -17.88
C VAL A 312 88.87 52.53 -17.73
N PRO A 313 89.32 51.62 -16.86
CA PRO A 313 88.53 50.45 -16.50
C PRO A 313 87.21 50.94 -15.86
N ASN A 314 86.09 50.52 -16.43
CA ASN A 314 84.78 50.60 -15.79
C ASN A 314 84.69 49.52 -14.71
N THR A 315 85.41 49.79 -13.62
CA THR A 315 85.36 48.99 -12.40
C THR A 315 85.35 49.92 -11.21
N LEU A 316 84.51 49.62 -10.22
CA LEU A 316 84.31 50.48 -9.06
C LEU A 316 85.59 50.78 -8.26
N GLY A 317 85.66 52.01 -7.78
CA GLY A 317 86.71 52.50 -6.89
C GLY A 317 87.81 53.32 -7.60
N VAL A 318 88.93 53.48 -6.91
CA VAL A 318 90.00 54.41 -7.31
C VAL A 318 90.99 53.75 -8.26
N HIS A 319 90.97 54.16 -9.52
CA HIS A 319 91.96 53.83 -10.54
C HIS A 319 93.15 54.78 -10.48
N ASP A 320 94.17 54.36 -9.73
CA ASP A 320 95.49 54.96 -9.76
C ASP A 320 96.25 54.45 -11.00
N PHE A 321 96.13 55.17 -12.12
CA PHE A 321 97.01 54.96 -13.25
C PHE A 321 98.38 55.51 -12.88
N VAL A 322 99.26 54.59 -12.47
CA VAL A 322 100.70 54.78 -12.49
C VAL A 322 101.12 54.78 -13.96
N ILE A 323 100.98 55.93 -14.64
CA ILE A 323 101.36 56.04 -16.05
C ILE A 323 102.87 55.93 -16.08
N SER A 324 103.36 54.76 -16.47
CA SER A 324 104.76 54.34 -16.48
C SER A 324 105.40 54.64 -17.85
N ALA A 325 105.54 55.92 -18.21
CA ALA A 325 106.24 56.29 -19.44
C ALA A 325 107.73 56.00 -19.25
N THR A 326 108.32 55.14 -20.06
CA THR A 326 109.73 54.79 -19.92
C THR A 326 110.50 55.31 -21.12
N ASP A 327 111.57 56.07 -20.88
CA ASP A 327 112.39 56.64 -21.94
C ASP A 327 113.10 55.53 -22.75
N ASN A 328 113.70 55.93 -23.89
CA ASN A 328 114.42 55.01 -24.75
C ASN A 328 115.95 55.11 -24.63
N ASP A 329 116.45 55.83 -23.61
CA ASP A 329 117.68 55.43 -22.93
C ASP A 329 117.48 53.96 -22.48
N ASN A 330 118.41 53.08 -22.85
CA ASN A 330 118.52 51.69 -22.38
C ASN A 330 119.89 51.14 -22.79
N ASP A 331 120.92 51.91 -22.47
CA ASP A 331 122.31 51.63 -22.78
C ASP A 331 122.90 50.58 -21.81
N ARG A 332 122.15 50.21 -20.74
CA ARG A 332 122.56 49.28 -19.67
C ARG A 332 121.38 48.45 -19.15
N SER A 333 121.68 47.43 -18.33
CA SER A 333 120.67 46.75 -17.50
C SER A 333 120.25 47.69 -16.38
N ASN A 334 118.96 47.97 -16.26
CA ASN A 334 118.41 49.00 -15.37
C ASN A 334 119.01 50.38 -15.75
N ASP A 335 118.64 50.82 -16.95
CA ASP A 335 119.00 52.12 -17.56
C ASP A 335 117.79 52.75 -18.24
N ARG A 336 116.61 52.38 -17.73
CA ARG A 336 115.30 52.82 -18.15
C ARG A 336 114.62 53.37 -16.93
N LEU A 337 114.38 54.67 -16.96
CA LEU A 337 113.84 55.41 -15.85
C LEU A 337 112.38 55.70 -16.30
N THR A 338 111.42 55.08 -15.61
CA THR A 338 110.01 54.96 -15.96
C THR A 338 109.12 56.07 -15.38
N SER A 339 109.04 57.30 -15.90
CA SER A 339 108.29 58.38 -15.20
C SER A 339 106.90 57.96 -14.86
N THR A 340 106.58 58.19 -13.61
CA THR A 340 105.29 57.90 -13.01
C THR A 340 104.57 59.21 -12.83
N ALA A 341 103.61 59.46 -13.72
CA ALA A 341 102.52 60.36 -13.40
C ALA A 341 101.40 59.53 -12.81
N HIS A 342 101.01 59.85 -11.58
CA HIS A 342 99.85 59.25 -10.94
C HIS A 342 98.64 60.12 -11.27
N ILE A 343 97.70 59.58 -12.05
CA ILE A 343 96.33 60.08 -12.13
C ILE A 343 95.45 59.11 -11.37
N SER A 344 94.73 59.64 -10.39
CA SER A 344 93.76 58.94 -9.58
C SER A 344 92.38 59.31 -10.09
N ILE A 345 91.62 58.35 -10.62
CA ILE A 345 90.22 58.52 -11.02
C ILE A 345 89.39 57.61 -10.13
N GLU A 346 88.59 58.19 -9.26
CA GLU A 346 87.51 57.47 -8.60
C GLU A 346 86.41 57.22 -9.65
N ILE A 347 86.22 55.95 -9.99
CA ILE A 347 85.03 55.47 -10.70
C ILE A 347 84.01 55.12 -9.62
N ILE A 348 82.91 55.86 -9.63
CA ILE A 348 81.76 55.58 -8.78
C ILE A 348 80.68 54.88 -9.59
N ASP A 349 79.93 54.05 -8.90
CA ASP A 349 78.71 53.41 -9.38
C ASP A 349 77.70 54.47 -9.86
N ASP A 350 77.23 54.40 -11.12
CA ASP A 350 76.10 55.25 -11.55
C ASP A 350 74.71 54.66 -11.34
N ASP A 351 74.60 53.38 -10.96
CA ASP A 351 73.37 52.79 -10.44
C ASP A 351 73.61 51.89 -9.22
N ASN A 352 73.93 52.55 -8.10
CA ASN A 352 74.04 51.89 -6.79
C ASN A 352 72.64 51.55 -6.19
N THR A 353 71.56 51.60 -6.98
CA THR A 353 70.19 51.38 -6.54
C THR A 353 69.58 50.12 -7.18
N PRO A 354 69.34 49.03 -6.42
CA PRO A 354 68.64 47.89 -6.97
C PRO A 354 67.18 48.25 -7.29
N PRO A 355 66.58 47.73 -8.39
CA PRO A 355 65.28 48.15 -8.89
C PRO A 355 64.19 48.28 -7.84
N GLU A 356 63.45 49.39 -7.82
CA GLU A 356 62.29 49.53 -6.96
C GLU A 356 61.12 48.68 -7.50
N ILE A 357 61.06 47.43 -7.03
CA ILE A 357 59.86 46.59 -7.10
C ILE A 357 58.87 47.04 -6.02
N ASP A 358 57.63 47.32 -6.42
CA ASP A 358 56.41 47.32 -5.60
C ASP A 358 55.47 46.23 -6.14
N ILE A 359 54.79 45.50 -5.24
CA ILE A 359 53.82 44.44 -5.58
C ILE A 359 52.63 44.55 -4.63
N GLN A 360 51.42 44.62 -5.19
CA GLN A 360 50.18 44.61 -4.45
C GLN A 360 49.24 43.52 -4.94
N TYR A 361 48.44 42.96 -4.03
CA TYR A 361 47.29 42.13 -4.36
C TYR A 361 46.03 42.99 -4.46
N ILE A 362 45.21 42.77 -5.49
CA ILE A 362 43.94 43.47 -5.72
C ILE A 362 42.84 42.43 -5.99
N GLY A 363 41.95 42.23 -5.02
CA GLY A 363 40.79 41.33 -5.10
C GLY A 363 40.12 41.16 -3.74
N SER A 364 39.16 40.24 -3.65
CA SER A 364 38.53 39.82 -2.39
C SER A 364 39.29 38.67 -1.70
N GLY A 365 39.98 37.83 -2.49
CA GLY A 365 40.56 36.55 -2.04
C GLY A 365 39.58 35.39 -2.12
N LEU A 366 38.47 35.54 -2.85
CA LEU A 366 37.40 34.57 -3.02
C LEU A 366 37.46 33.89 -4.39
N ASP A 367 36.89 32.71 -4.56
CA ASP A 367 36.83 31.98 -5.85
C ASP A 367 36.04 32.76 -6.91
N ASP A 368 34.96 33.44 -6.53
CA ASP A 368 34.16 34.24 -7.47
C ASP A 368 34.95 35.44 -8.06
N HIS A 369 35.91 35.97 -7.28
CA HIS A 369 36.73 37.14 -7.60
C HIS A 369 38.17 37.03 -7.02
N PRO A 370 38.99 36.07 -7.51
CA PRO A 370 40.29 35.73 -6.91
C PRO A 370 41.32 36.84 -7.11
N GLY A 371 41.00 37.82 -7.95
CA GLY A 371 41.75 39.05 -8.09
C GLY A 371 43.01 38.89 -8.94
N TYR A 372 43.97 39.78 -8.71
CA TYR A 372 45.24 39.77 -9.41
C TYR A 372 46.35 40.34 -8.53
N PHE A 373 47.57 39.88 -8.77
CA PHE A 373 48.76 40.63 -8.37
C PHE A 373 49.01 41.72 -9.42
N GLU A 374 49.29 42.94 -8.97
CA GLU A 374 49.78 44.05 -9.80
C GLU A 374 51.18 44.42 -9.31
N TRP A 375 52.09 44.71 -10.25
CA TRP A 375 53.44 45.15 -9.92
C TRP A 375 53.87 46.35 -10.75
N SER A 376 54.74 47.15 -10.14
CA SER A 376 55.63 48.06 -10.85
C SER A 376 57.06 47.83 -10.39
N VAL A 377 57.92 47.52 -11.35
CA VAL A 377 59.37 47.57 -11.25
C VAL A 377 59.81 48.85 -11.94
N SER A 378 60.47 49.73 -11.20
CA SER A 378 61.13 50.89 -11.78
C SER A 378 62.55 51.02 -11.24
N ASP A 379 63.49 51.19 -12.16
CA ASP A 379 64.76 51.83 -11.83
C ASP A 379 64.81 53.23 -12.44
N ILE A 380 65.58 54.14 -11.83
CA ILE A 380 65.66 55.56 -12.19
C ILE A 380 67.00 55.97 -12.81
N ASP A 381 68.08 55.24 -12.57
CA ASP A 381 69.45 55.65 -12.90
C ASP A 381 70.07 54.81 -14.05
N SER A 382 69.78 53.49 -14.17
CA SER A 382 70.12 52.68 -15.37
C SER A 382 68.91 52.16 -16.17
N GLY A 383 67.77 51.91 -15.53
CA GLY A 383 66.63 51.17 -16.09
C GLY A 383 66.68 49.67 -15.79
N ILE A 384 65.93 48.84 -16.54
CA ILE A 384 65.77 47.40 -16.24
C ILE A 384 66.26 46.52 -17.39
N SER A 385 67.17 45.56 -17.13
CA SER A 385 67.63 44.58 -18.13
C SER A 385 66.78 43.33 -18.18
N GLU A 386 66.37 42.81 -17.02
CA GLU A 386 65.62 41.55 -16.91
C GLU A 386 64.63 41.60 -15.73
N ILE A 387 63.43 41.07 -15.94
CA ILE A 387 62.47 40.78 -14.87
C ILE A 387 62.08 39.32 -15.02
N ASN A 388 62.45 38.51 -14.03
CA ASN A 388 61.98 37.14 -13.89
C ASN A 388 60.82 37.13 -12.90
N LEU A 389 59.72 36.50 -13.28
CA LEU A 389 58.62 36.19 -12.37
C LEU A 389 58.52 34.68 -12.21
N SER A 390 58.33 34.23 -10.97
CA SER A 390 57.70 32.94 -10.70
C SER A 390 56.38 33.17 -10.00
N VAL A 391 55.36 32.40 -10.39
CA VAL A 391 54.13 32.27 -9.62
C VAL A 391 53.93 30.81 -9.28
N SER A 392 53.83 30.53 -7.98
CA SER A 392 53.58 29.20 -7.44
C SER A 392 52.18 29.11 -6.84
N HIS A 393 51.59 27.92 -6.89
CA HIS A 393 50.30 27.59 -6.29
C HIS A 393 50.49 26.35 -5.43
N GLU A 394 50.16 26.48 -4.14
CA GLU A 394 50.07 25.40 -3.16
C GLU A 394 48.57 25.09 -2.98
N SER A 395 48.10 23.95 -3.51
CA SER A 395 46.66 23.66 -3.62
C SER A 395 46.09 23.07 -2.33
N THR A 396 44.94 23.61 -1.88
CA THR A 396 44.18 23.04 -0.76
C THR A 396 43.13 22.01 -1.19
N GLU A 397 42.91 21.82 -2.49
CA GLU A 397 41.93 20.89 -3.07
C GLU A 397 42.54 19.54 -3.50
N GLY A 398 43.87 19.42 -3.45
CA GLY A 398 44.58 18.23 -3.94
C GLY A 398 44.79 18.19 -5.46
N LEU A 399 44.81 19.36 -6.11
CA LEU A 399 45.41 19.50 -7.45
C LEU A 399 46.95 19.41 -7.34
N ASP A 400 47.62 19.10 -8.45
CA ASP A 400 49.10 19.11 -8.49
C ASP A 400 49.64 20.54 -8.28
N ASP A 401 50.42 20.75 -7.21
CA ASP A 401 51.17 22.00 -6.98
C ASP A 401 52.03 22.36 -8.19
N TYR A 402 52.07 23.64 -8.57
CA TYR A 402 52.80 24.07 -9.75
C TYR A 402 53.57 25.38 -9.55
N THR A 403 54.48 25.66 -10.48
CA THR A 403 55.20 26.94 -10.57
C THR A 403 55.36 27.33 -12.03
N ILE A 404 54.91 28.54 -12.39
CA ILE A 404 55.04 29.11 -13.73
C ILE A 404 56.11 30.19 -13.70
N ASN A 405 57.21 29.96 -14.43
CA ASN A 405 58.29 30.93 -14.59
C ASN A 405 58.14 31.66 -15.93
N PHE A 406 58.20 32.99 -15.92
CA PHE A 406 58.08 33.82 -17.14
C PHE A 406 58.84 35.15 -17.03
N TYR A 407 59.17 35.73 -18.19
CA TYR A 407 59.77 37.05 -18.28
C TYR A 407 58.71 38.15 -18.21
N GLY A 408 58.97 39.18 -17.41
CA GLY A 408 58.07 40.29 -17.12
C GLY A 408 58.21 41.51 -18.02
N ASN A 409 57.37 42.51 -17.73
CA ASN A 409 57.55 43.89 -18.14
C ASN A 409 57.60 44.75 -16.86
N GLU A 410 58.15 45.97 -16.97
CA GLU A 410 58.27 46.95 -15.87
C GLU A 410 56.95 47.12 -15.09
N THR A 411 55.82 47.20 -15.78
CA THR A 411 54.48 47.12 -15.17
C THR A 411 53.73 45.92 -15.69
N GLY A 412 53.01 45.22 -14.82
CA GLY A 412 52.13 44.13 -15.23
C GLY A 412 51.15 43.67 -14.16
N SER A 413 50.31 42.72 -14.55
CA SER A 413 49.34 42.09 -13.67
C SER A 413 49.23 40.59 -13.98
N TRP A 414 49.03 39.78 -12.95
CA TRP A 414 48.78 38.34 -13.06
C TRP A 414 47.50 37.99 -12.30
N ASN A 415 46.46 37.58 -13.04
CA ASN A 415 45.19 37.17 -12.46
C ASN A 415 45.35 35.83 -11.75
N LEU A 416 44.84 35.73 -10.52
CA LEU A 416 44.76 34.45 -9.82
C LEU A 416 43.66 33.60 -10.49
N PRO A 417 43.89 32.30 -10.72
CA PRO A 417 42.84 31.34 -11.07
C PRO A 417 41.83 31.14 -9.93
N PHE A 418 40.68 30.56 -10.27
CA PHE A 418 39.58 30.22 -9.36
C PHE A 418 39.85 28.98 -8.48
N ASN A 419 41.00 28.31 -8.60
CA ASN A 419 41.30 27.13 -7.78
C ASN A 419 41.76 27.57 -6.38
N LEU A 420 41.31 26.92 -5.32
CA LEU A 420 41.70 27.25 -3.95
C LEU A 420 43.18 26.99 -3.67
N GLY A 421 43.70 27.76 -2.71
CA GLY A 421 45.01 27.55 -2.14
C GLY A 421 45.83 28.84 -2.09
N ASN A 422 47.09 28.71 -1.74
CA ASN A 422 47.98 29.86 -1.57
C ASN A 422 48.75 30.15 -2.86
N TYR A 423 48.49 31.29 -3.47
CA TYR A 423 49.25 31.79 -4.62
C TYR A 423 50.38 32.67 -4.14
N THR A 424 51.62 32.33 -4.48
CA THR A 424 52.80 33.11 -4.14
C THR A 424 53.49 33.60 -5.41
N ILE A 425 53.57 34.93 -5.56
CA ILE A 425 54.31 35.60 -6.63
C ILE A 425 55.67 36.06 -6.11
N GLU A 426 56.72 35.66 -6.81
CA GLU A 426 58.08 36.17 -6.64
C GLU A 426 58.46 36.93 -7.91
N ILE A 427 58.87 38.20 -7.75
CA ILE A 427 59.43 39.02 -8.82
C ILE A 427 60.88 39.29 -8.48
N SER A 428 61.78 38.89 -9.38
CA SER A 428 63.21 39.18 -9.31
C SER A 428 63.58 40.07 -10.50
N ALA A 429 63.86 41.34 -10.22
CA ALA A 429 64.22 42.34 -11.23
C ALA A 429 65.70 42.71 -11.11
N ARG A 430 66.34 42.77 -12.28
CA ARG A 430 67.74 43.17 -12.50
C ARG A 430 67.75 44.47 -13.27
N ASP A 431 68.44 45.47 -12.75
CA ASP A 431 68.65 46.77 -13.42
C ASP A 431 69.46 46.62 -14.72
N ASN A 432 69.75 47.72 -15.42
CA ASN A 432 70.42 47.73 -16.71
C ASN A 432 71.87 48.26 -16.63
N ASP A 433 72.51 48.21 -15.46
CA ASP A 433 73.96 48.46 -15.32
C ASP A 433 74.78 47.21 -15.66
N ASP A 434 74.87 47.00 -16.98
CA ASP A 434 75.53 45.89 -17.67
C ASP A 434 76.83 46.34 -18.39
N ASP A 435 77.41 47.46 -17.96
CA ASP A 435 78.69 47.96 -18.49
C ASP A 435 79.89 47.19 -17.90
N ARG A 436 79.89 46.93 -16.59
CA ARG A 436 80.82 46.05 -15.89
C ARG A 436 80.26 44.63 -15.82
N LEU A 437 81.17 43.65 -15.76
CA LEU A 437 80.80 42.29 -15.36
C LEU A 437 80.34 42.31 -13.89
N ASP A 438 79.09 41.92 -13.65
CA ASP A 438 78.47 41.88 -12.33
C ASP A 438 78.46 43.27 -11.62
N ASP A 439 78.14 44.37 -12.32
CA ASP A 439 77.62 45.59 -11.64
C ASP A 439 76.16 45.38 -11.26
N SER A 440 75.33 45.09 -12.26
CA SER A 440 73.89 44.94 -12.15
C SER A 440 73.40 44.37 -10.81
N LEU A 441 72.59 45.13 -10.09
CA LEU A 441 72.00 44.68 -8.86
C LEU A 441 70.71 43.92 -9.17
N THR A 442 70.21 43.17 -8.17
CA THR A 442 68.96 42.42 -8.33
C THR A 442 68.18 42.51 -7.04
N LYS A 443 66.94 42.98 -7.14
CA LYS A 443 65.96 42.94 -6.05
C LYS A 443 65.03 41.77 -6.30
N THR A 444 64.74 41.01 -5.25
CA THR A 444 63.68 39.99 -5.24
C THR A 444 62.63 40.40 -4.22
N MET A 445 61.36 40.33 -4.59
CA MET A 445 60.23 40.62 -3.71
C MET A 445 59.15 39.55 -3.88
N VAL A 446 58.60 39.11 -2.75
CA VAL A 446 57.64 38.01 -2.67
C VAL A 446 56.41 38.47 -1.90
N ILE A 447 55.22 38.21 -2.43
CA ILE A 447 53.96 38.26 -1.67
C ILE A 447 53.12 37.01 -1.95
N SER A 448 52.26 36.65 -1.01
CA SER A 448 51.35 35.52 -1.13
C SER A 448 49.92 35.92 -0.77
N ASN A 449 48.94 35.39 -1.49
CA ASN A 449 47.52 35.56 -1.18
C ASN A 449 46.78 34.23 -1.38
N GLY A 450 45.93 33.87 -0.41
CA GLY A 450 45.04 32.72 -0.54
C GLY A 450 43.82 33.06 -1.39
N VAL A 451 43.43 32.16 -2.28
CA VAL A 451 42.03 32.05 -2.71
C VAL A 451 41.35 31.09 -1.73
N ILE A 452 40.27 31.55 -1.13
CA ILE A 452 39.44 30.82 -0.17
C ILE A 452 37.99 30.82 -0.62
N ASP A 453 37.32 29.71 -0.33
CA ASP A 453 35.92 29.40 -0.59
C ASP A 453 34.95 30.54 -0.22
N ASP A 454 34.11 31.02 -1.17
CA ASP A 454 33.04 31.98 -0.84
C ASP A 454 31.70 31.39 -0.37
N ASP A 455 31.37 30.12 -0.68
CA ASP A 455 30.31 29.39 0.02
C ASP A 455 30.77 28.06 0.66
N ASN A 456 31.41 28.21 1.81
CA ASN A 456 31.79 27.09 2.67
C ASN A 456 30.60 26.51 3.48
N THR A 457 29.36 26.89 3.19
CA THR A 457 28.16 26.47 3.94
C THR A 457 27.20 25.65 3.08
N PRO A 458 26.86 24.40 3.47
CA PRO A 458 25.82 23.66 2.76
C PRO A 458 24.44 24.20 3.12
N PRO A 459 23.43 24.14 2.22
CA PRO A 459 22.09 24.64 2.44
C PRO A 459 21.46 24.17 3.76
N GLU A 460 20.78 25.06 4.48
CA GLU A 460 20.06 24.70 5.70
C GLU A 460 18.63 24.25 5.36
N ILE A 461 18.20 23.13 5.96
CA ILE A 461 16.86 22.56 5.82
C ILE A 461 16.20 22.56 7.21
N ASP A 462 15.12 23.32 7.37
CA ASP A 462 14.19 23.16 8.50
C ASP A 462 12.93 22.42 8.05
N ILE A 463 12.46 21.49 8.88
CA ILE A 463 11.34 20.61 8.55
C ILE A 463 10.57 20.20 9.80
N GLN A 464 9.25 20.44 9.78
CA GLN A 464 8.35 20.17 10.90
C GLN A 464 7.08 19.45 10.47
N TYR A 465 6.55 18.62 11.37
CA TYR A 465 5.21 18.07 11.27
C TYR A 465 4.22 18.90 12.10
N ILE A 466 3.03 19.14 11.56
CA ILE A 466 1.93 19.85 12.23
C ILE A 466 0.64 19.04 12.08
N GLY A 467 0.17 18.45 13.18
CA GLY A 467 -1.09 17.70 13.27
C GLY A 467 -1.23 16.99 14.62
N SER A 468 -2.26 16.15 14.76
CA SER A 468 -2.44 15.29 15.95
C SER A 468 -1.63 14.00 15.87
N GLY A 469 -1.29 13.55 14.66
CA GLY A 469 -0.86 12.17 14.42
C GLY A 469 -2.02 11.18 14.53
N LEU A 470 -3.26 11.62 14.27
CA LEU A 470 -4.45 10.78 14.17
C LEU A 470 -5.07 10.90 12.78
N ASP A 471 -5.87 9.93 12.37
CA ASP A 471 -6.50 9.82 11.06
C ASP A 471 -7.67 10.79 10.84
N ASP A 472 -8.37 11.17 11.91
CA ASP A 472 -9.30 12.31 11.92
C ASP A 472 -8.62 13.64 11.49
N SER A 473 -7.32 13.76 11.75
CA SER A 473 -6.52 14.99 11.63
C SER A 473 -5.04 14.68 11.29
N PRO A 474 -4.75 14.07 10.13
CA PRO A 474 -3.44 13.48 9.84
C PRO A 474 -2.35 14.54 9.66
N GLY A 475 -2.73 15.80 9.49
CA GLY A 475 -1.81 16.94 9.52
C GLY A 475 -1.01 17.09 8.23
N TYR A 476 0.13 17.77 8.34
CA TYR A 476 1.00 18.07 7.21
C TYR A 476 2.47 18.20 7.63
N PHE A 477 3.37 17.95 6.67
CA PHE A 477 4.74 18.42 6.74
C PHE A 477 4.84 19.85 6.19
N GLU A 478 5.67 20.67 6.82
CA GLU A 478 6.06 22.01 6.38
C GLU A 478 7.58 22.11 6.40
N TRP A 479 8.16 22.66 5.34
CA TRP A 479 9.61 22.79 5.19
C TRP A 479 10.02 24.14 4.60
N THR A 480 11.25 24.54 4.94
CA THR A 480 11.99 25.61 4.27
C THR A 480 13.42 25.17 4.04
N VAL A 481 13.89 25.34 2.81
CA VAL A 481 15.29 25.24 2.40
C VAL A 481 15.78 26.64 2.10
N TYR A 482 16.92 27.03 2.66
CA TYR A 482 17.58 28.27 2.28
C TYR A 482 19.10 28.08 2.26
N ASP A 483 19.74 28.87 1.42
CA ASP A 483 21.15 29.18 1.57
C ASP A 483 21.31 30.58 2.19
N LEU A 484 22.46 30.86 2.80
CA LEU A 484 22.79 32.14 3.41
C LEU A 484 23.91 32.87 2.68
N ASP A 485 24.87 32.13 2.11
CA ASP A 485 26.07 32.68 1.50
C ASP A 485 25.98 32.59 -0.05
N SER A 486 25.34 31.55 -0.63
CA SER A 486 24.98 31.50 -2.07
C SER A 486 23.46 31.50 -2.38
N ALA A 487 23.02 30.64 -3.30
CA ALA A 487 21.63 30.43 -3.74
C ALA A 487 21.41 28.93 -3.98
N LEU A 488 20.20 28.47 -4.32
CA LEU A 488 19.91 27.04 -4.51
C LEU A 488 19.87 26.67 -6.00
N SER A 489 20.61 25.63 -6.41
CA SER A 489 20.62 25.14 -7.81
C SER A 489 19.69 23.94 -8.03
N GLU A 490 19.56 23.06 -7.03
CA GLU A 490 18.74 21.86 -7.08
C GLU A 490 18.06 21.61 -5.73
N ILE A 491 16.75 21.34 -5.76
CA ILE A 491 16.00 20.83 -4.61
C ILE A 491 15.17 19.65 -5.11
N ASN A 492 15.33 18.48 -4.50
CA ASN A 492 14.45 17.33 -4.70
C ASN A 492 13.70 17.07 -3.39
N VAL A 493 12.38 16.88 -3.47
CA VAL A 493 11.54 16.49 -2.33
C VAL A 493 10.86 15.18 -2.69
N THR A 494 11.03 14.12 -1.91
CA THR A 494 10.40 12.82 -2.17
C THR A 494 9.54 12.39 -0.99
N ILE A 495 8.40 11.76 -1.27
CA ILE A 495 7.50 11.20 -0.25
C ILE A 495 7.11 9.77 -0.66
N THR A 496 7.44 8.76 0.13
CA THR A 496 7.28 7.32 -0.12
C THR A 496 6.39 6.67 0.93
N TYR A 497 5.10 6.55 0.64
CA TYR A 497 4.16 5.91 1.57
C TYR A 497 4.35 4.39 1.61
N GLU A 498 4.58 3.81 2.79
CA GLU A 498 4.67 2.36 3.07
C GLU A 498 3.49 1.96 3.98
N SER A 499 2.64 1.03 3.55
CA SER A 499 1.42 0.72 4.34
C SER A 499 1.61 -0.41 5.35
N THR A 500 0.89 -0.34 6.47
CA THR A 500 0.79 -1.47 7.40
C THR A 500 -0.38 -2.41 7.08
N GLU A 501 -1.23 -2.05 6.11
CA GLU A 501 -2.29 -2.91 5.57
C GLU A 501 -1.87 -3.78 4.38
N GLY A 502 -0.71 -3.52 3.78
CA GLY A 502 -0.23 -4.23 2.59
C GLY A 502 -0.76 -3.69 1.25
N LEU A 503 -1.20 -2.43 1.21
CA LEU A 503 -1.30 -1.62 0.00
C LEU A 503 0.11 -1.31 -0.57
N ASP A 504 0.22 -1.20 -1.89
CA ASP A 504 1.50 -0.96 -2.61
C ASP A 504 2.21 0.32 -2.15
N ASP A 505 3.51 0.21 -1.85
CA ASP A 505 4.34 1.34 -1.42
C ASP A 505 4.48 2.40 -2.54
N CYS A 506 4.27 3.67 -2.21
CA CYS A 506 4.06 4.75 -3.18
C CYS A 506 5.05 5.91 -3.01
N SER A 507 6.19 5.84 -3.70
CA SER A 507 7.11 6.97 -3.92
C SER A 507 6.55 8.00 -4.90
N ILE A 508 6.23 9.20 -4.39
CA ILE A 508 5.86 10.41 -5.11
C ILE A 508 7.06 11.39 -5.03
N PRO A 509 7.88 11.50 -6.09
CA PRO A 509 8.86 12.58 -6.19
C PRO A 509 8.17 13.89 -6.59
N LEU A 510 8.43 14.95 -5.82
CA LEU A 510 8.11 16.33 -6.14
C LEU A 510 9.36 17.04 -6.66
N ILE A 511 9.20 17.79 -7.76
CA ILE A 511 10.20 18.77 -8.18
C ILE A 511 10.20 19.88 -7.14
N GLY A 512 11.33 20.11 -6.47
CA GLY A 512 11.39 20.86 -5.22
C GLY A 512 11.08 22.35 -5.33
N ALA A 513 10.77 22.93 -4.18
CA ALA A 513 10.58 24.35 -3.99
C ALA A 513 11.21 24.77 -2.64
N GLU A 514 11.75 25.98 -2.61
CA GLU A 514 12.44 26.63 -1.47
C GLU A 514 11.62 26.58 -0.16
N ALA A 515 10.29 26.60 -0.28
CA ALA A 515 9.38 26.34 0.83
C ALA A 515 8.18 25.55 0.33
N GLY A 516 7.62 24.68 1.18
CA GLY A 516 6.45 23.90 0.82
C GLY A 516 5.73 23.27 2.00
N THR A 517 4.56 22.72 1.68
CA THR A 517 3.70 21.99 2.62
C THR A 517 3.11 20.77 1.92
N TRP A 518 3.11 19.62 2.58
CA TRP A 518 2.46 18.40 2.09
C TRP A 518 1.48 17.86 3.12
N ASN A 519 0.20 17.85 2.79
CA ASN A 519 -0.85 17.27 3.63
C ASN A 519 -0.75 15.74 3.61
N LEU A 520 -0.79 15.13 4.79
CA LEU A 520 -0.84 13.67 4.91
C LEU A 520 -2.26 13.19 4.55
N LEU A 521 -2.37 11.96 4.05
CA LEU A 521 -3.67 11.30 3.86
C LEU A 521 -3.98 10.45 5.10
N PRO A 522 -5.25 10.17 5.43
CA PRO A 522 -5.65 9.52 6.68
C PRO A 522 -5.44 7.99 6.68
N ASN A 523 -4.35 7.47 6.10
CA ASN A 523 -4.19 6.03 5.84
C ASN A 523 -3.37 5.29 6.92
N LEU A 524 -3.64 3.98 7.11
CA LEU A 524 -2.85 3.05 7.94
C LEU A 524 -1.45 2.77 7.36
N GLY A 525 -0.49 3.66 7.59
CA GLY A 525 0.88 3.51 7.09
C GLY A 525 1.75 4.74 7.25
N CYS A 526 2.83 4.79 6.46
CA CYS A 526 3.98 5.67 6.61
C CYS A 526 3.88 6.96 5.79
N TYR A 527 4.09 8.14 6.38
CA TYR A 527 4.43 9.33 5.59
C TYR A 527 5.83 9.84 5.91
N THR A 528 6.72 9.58 4.98
CA THR A 528 8.06 10.15 4.87
C THR A 528 8.07 11.64 4.49
N ILE A 529 9.23 12.30 4.57
CA ILE A 529 9.63 13.36 3.62
C ILE A 529 11.17 13.49 3.50
N GLU A 530 11.72 13.08 2.35
CA GLU A 530 13.11 13.36 1.98
C GLU A 530 13.18 14.73 1.35
N ILE A 531 14.09 15.56 1.84
CA ILE A 531 14.52 16.75 1.13
C ILE A 531 16.02 16.62 0.91
N SER A 532 16.46 16.72 -0.34
CA SER A 532 17.86 16.99 -0.67
C SER A 532 17.96 18.36 -1.31
N ALA A 533 18.90 19.18 -0.83
CA ALA A 533 19.19 20.50 -1.34
C ALA A 533 20.65 20.61 -1.79
N ARG A 534 20.88 21.36 -2.86
CA ARG A 534 22.18 21.72 -3.43
C ARG A 534 22.22 23.24 -3.60
N ASP A 535 23.25 23.85 -3.06
CA ASP A 535 23.65 25.25 -3.31
C ASP A 535 23.96 25.51 -4.80
N ASN A 536 24.32 26.74 -5.15
CA ASN A 536 24.54 27.20 -6.52
C ASN A 536 25.98 27.71 -6.70
N ASP A 537 26.92 27.14 -5.95
CA ASP A 537 28.34 27.49 -6.05
C ASP A 537 29.05 26.73 -7.18
N ASP A 538 28.36 26.46 -8.31
CA ASP A 538 28.90 25.71 -9.45
C ASP A 538 29.87 26.57 -10.32
N ASP A 539 30.76 27.32 -9.65
CA ASP A 539 31.83 28.18 -10.18
C ASP A 539 33.04 27.34 -10.65
N ARG A 540 33.56 26.47 -9.77
CA ARG A 540 34.79 25.69 -10.03
C ARG A 540 34.56 24.53 -10.98
N THR A 541 34.64 24.81 -12.29
CA THR A 541 34.33 23.89 -13.43
C THR A 541 35.00 22.49 -13.50
N LEU A 542 35.80 22.06 -12.52
CA LEU A 542 36.52 20.77 -12.51
C LEU A 542 36.36 19.94 -11.22
N ILE A 543 35.79 20.51 -10.16
CA ILE A 543 35.41 19.79 -8.93
C ILE A 543 33.88 19.88 -8.83
N VAL A 544 33.21 18.90 -8.21
CA VAL A 544 31.80 19.10 -7.84
C VAL A 544 31.81 19.91 -6.56
N ASP A 545 31.89 21.21 -6.80
CA ASP A 545 31.86 22.29 -5.85
C ASP A 545 30.70 22.11 -4.87
N SER A 546 29.50 22.09 -5.48
CA SER A 546 28.26 22.24 -4.76
C SER A 546 28.05 21.23 -3.64
N LEU A 547 27.86 21.78 -2.44
CA LEU A 547 27.60 21.05 -1.21
C LEU A 547 26.13 20.55 -1.23
N THR A 548 25.80 19.68 -0.27
CA THR A 548 24.46 19.07 -0.25
C THR A 548 24.04 18.69 1.17
N THR A 549 22.88 19.16 1.60
CA THR A 549 22.22 18.77 2.87
C THR A 549 20.98 17.94 2.58
N GLU A 550 20.72 16.92 3.39
CA GLU A 550 19.56 16.04 3.23
C GLU A 550 18.97 15.65 4.60
N LEU A 551 17.64 15.62 4.76
CA LEU A 551 16.97 15.52 6.08
C LEU A 551 15.67 14.66 6.10
N LEU A 552 15.47 13.92 7.21
CA LEU A 552 14.42 12.92 7.53
C LEU A 552 13.45 13.48 8.57
N ARG A 553 12.17 13.07 8.59
CA ARG A 553 11.19 13.55 9.58
C ARG A 553 10.11 12.56 10.07
N ASP A 554 10.47 11.32 10.42
CA ASP A 554 9.52 10.28 10.89
C ASP A 554 8.43 10.84 11.84
N GLN A 555 7.18 10.75 11.38
CA GLN A 555 5.96 10.94 12.18
C GLN A 555 5.28 9.56 12.34
N VAL A 556 4.08 9.46 12.95
CA VAL A 556 3.18 8.28 12.86
C VAL A 556 1.73 8.79 12.87
N ILE A 557 0.82 8.27 12.02
CA ILE A 557 -0.64 8.37 12.25
C ILE A 557 -1.01 7.21 13.18
N LEU A 558 -2.03 7.37 14.03
CA LEU A 558 -2.62 6.32 14.88
C LEU A 558 -4.14 6.47 14.81
N ASP A 559 -4.90 5.40 15.08
CA ASP A 559 -6.37 5.51 15.05
C ASP A 559 -6.86 6.40 16.19
N ASP A 560 -7.85 7.25 15.92
CA ASP A 560 -8.46 8.12 16.93
C ASP A 560 -9.30 7.34 17.95
N ASP A 561 -10.01 6.29 17.52
CA ASP A 561 -10.54 5.21 18.35
C ASP A 561 -9.98 3.82 17.99
N ASN A 562 -10.10 2.89 18.93
CA ASN A 562 -9.46 1.58 18.92
C ASN A 562 -10.24 0.57 19.80
N GLN A 563 -11.40 0.96 20.33
CA GLN A 563 -12.18 0.17 21.28
C GLN A 563 -13.53 -0.18 20.68
N SER A 564 -13.75 -1.46 20.37
CA SER A 564 -15.05 -1.93 19.88
C SER A 564 -16.15 -1.71 20.93
N PRO A 565 -17.42 -1.47 20.52
CA PRO A 565 -18.49 -1.05 21.44
C PRO A 565 -18.71 -1.96 22.66
N GLU A 566 -18.93 -1.38 23.84
CA GLU A 566 -19.35 -2.11 25.04
C GLU A 566 -20.83 -2.48 24.96
N LEU A 567 -21.13 -3.79 24.90
CA LEU A 567 -22.50 -4.33 24.85
C LEU A 567 -22.93 -4.96 26.18
N ALA A 568 -24.13 -4.64 26.65
CA ALA A 568 -24.65 -5.09 27.94
C ALA A 568 -26.17 -5.32 27.95
N ASN A 569 -26.65 -5.92 29.05
CA ASN A 569 -28.07 -5.99 29.43
C ASN A 569 -29.04 -6.53 28.36
N LEU A 570 -28.61 -7.48 27.52
CA LEU A 570 -29.49 -8.17 26.57
C LEU A 570 -30.68 -8.84 27.29
N ILE A 571 -31.88 -8.39 26.92
CA ILE A 571 -33.19 -8.86 27.39
C ILE A 571 -34.02 -9.20 26.16
N ILE A 572 -34.44 -10.46 26.07
CA ILE A 572 -35.33 -10.99 25.03
C ILE A 572 -36.66 -11.35 25.70
N VAL A 573 -37.76 -10.76 25.20
CA VAL A 573 -39.12 -11.02 25.69
C VAL A 573 -39.97 -11.52 24.50
N PRO A 574 -40.23 -12.84 24.39
CA PRO A 574 -41.17 -13.36 23.43
C PRO A 574 -42.60 -13.09 23.91
N GLU A 575 -43.33 -12.22 23.21
CA GLU A 575 -44.78 -12.06 23.35
C GLU A 575 -45.53 -12.94 22.32
N ILE A 576 -46.86 -12.97 22.40
CA ILE A 576 -47.71 -13.87 21.58
C ILE A 576 -47.64 -13.50 20.07
N TYR A 577 -47.34 -12.24 19.75
CA TYR A 577 -47.36 -11.70 18.38
C TYR A 577 -46.01 -11.15 17.93
N GLU A 578 -45.18 -10.76 18.88
CA GLU A 578 -43.97 -9.98 18.67
C GLU A 578 -42.85 -10.48 19.58
N ILE A 579 -41.59 -10.39 19.13
CA ILE A 579 -40.42 -10.60 19.99
C ILE A 579 -39.81 -9.23 20.24
N ASN A 580 -39.69 -8.84 21.51
CA ASN A 580 -39.01 -7.61 21.91
C ASN A 580 -37.57 -7.96 22.35
N VAL A 581 -36.59 -7.49 21.59
CA VAL A 581 -35.16 -7.64 21.86
C VAL A 581 -34.61 -6.27 22.26
N SER A 582 -34.04 -6.18 23.46
CA SER A 582 -33.48 -4.92 23.99
C SER A 582 -32.13 -5.13 24.63
N PHE A 583 -31.24 -4.15 24.51
CA PHE A 583 -29.87 -4.20 25.04
C PHE A 583 -29.33 -2.77 25.19
N ASP A 584 -28.25 -2.64 25.96
CA ASP A 584 -27.46 -1.40 26.02
C ASP A 584 -26.23 -1.54 25.12
N ALA A 585 -25.94 -0.51 24.33
CA ALA A 585 -24.66 -0.33 23.64
C ALA A 585 -24.06 1.03 24.00
N PHE A 586 -22.76 1.06 24.24
CA PHE A 586 -22.01 2.29 24.46
C PHE A 586 -20.68 2.24 23.75
N ASP A 587 -20.29 3.37 23.19
CA ASP A 587 -19.03 3.59 22.51
C ASP A 587 -18.62 5.07 22.66
N ILE A 588 -17.35 5.40 22.39
CA ILE A 588 -16.83 6.78 22.51
C ILE A 588 -16.74 7.52 21.15
N SER A 589 -16.52 6.81 20.04
CA SER A 589 -16.78 7.32 18.68
C SER A 589 -18.28 7.46 18.41
N GLY A 590 -19.05 6.43 18.78
CA GLY A 590 -20.49 6.34 18.57
C GLY A 590 -20.96 4.92 18.26
N VAL A 591 -22.27 4.72 18.11
CA VAL A 591 -22.84 3.42 17.72
C VAL A 591 -23.39 3.55 16.30
N GLY A 592 -22.77 2.84 15.36
CA GLY A 592 -23.14 2.81 13.94
C GLY A 592 -24.16 1.72 13.63
N ASP A 593 -23.85 0.86 12.65
CA ASP A 593 -24.77 -0.19 12.21
C ASP A 593 -25.06 -1.22 13.31
N ILE A 594 -26.34 -1.53 13.52
CA ILE A 594 -26.81 -2.63 14.36
C ILE A 594 -27.44 -3.71 13.46
N SER A 595 -26.90 -4.93 13.52
CA SER A 595 -27.47 -6.12 12.89
C SER A 595 -27.97 -7.09 13.97
N ILE A 596 -29.15 -7.66 13.76
CA ILE A 596 -29.75 -8.65 14.66
C ILE A 596 -30.04 -9.89 13.84
N LEU A 597 -29.48 -11.01 14.27
CA LEU A 597 -29.66 -12.30 13.64
C LEU A 597 -30.49 -13.20 14.56
N ILE A 598 -31.48 -13.88 14.00
CA ILE A 598 -32.22 -14.96 14.66
C ILE A 598 -31.90 -16.25 13.90
N ASP A 599 -31.33 -17.23 14.61
CA ASP A 599 -30.80 -18.50 14.08
C ASP A 599 -29.80 -18.37 12.92
N GLY A 600 -29.16 -17.20 12.83
CA GLY A 600 -28.18 -16.86 11.79
C GLY A 600 -28.75 -16.13 10.57
N GLU A 601 -30.06 -15.93 10.49
CA GLU A 601 -30.68 -15.05 9.48
C GLU A 601 -30.82 -13.63 10.03
N ASN A 602 -30.38 -12.61 9.27
CA ASN A 602 -30.50 -11.20 9.66
C ASN A 602 -31.97 -10.74 9.51
N VAL A 603 -32.52 -10.12 10.55
CA VAL A 603 -33.97 -9.84 10.66
C VAL A 603 -34.28 -8.35 10.70
N GLU A 604 -35.25 -7.94 9.88
CA GLU A 604 -35.74 -6.56 9.82
C GLU A 604 -36.77 -6.29 10.94
N PRO A 605 -36.58 -5.27 11.79
CA PRO A 605 -37.53 -4.95 12.86
C PRO A 605 -38.78 -4.23 12.33
N LEU A 606 -39.95 -4.55 12.89
CA LEU A 606 -41.17 -3.73 12.74
C LEU A 606 -40.99 -2.31 13.27
N THR A 607 -40.21 -2.18 14.35
CA THR A 607 -40.00 -0.91 15.06
C THR A 607 -38.69 -0.97 15.83
N GLN A 608 -37.88 0.07 15.66
CA GLN A 608 -36.67 0.36 16.43
C GLN A 608 -36.98 1.54 17.37
N ILE A 609 -36.56 1.45 18.62
CA ILE A 609 -36.65 2.50 19.63
C ILE A 609 -35.28 2.65 20.29
N GLN A 610 -34.84 3.89 20.48
CA GLN A 610 -33.62 4.24 21.21
C GLN A 610 -34.00 5.19 22.35
N ASP A 611 -33.54 4.91 23.57
CA ASP A 611 -33.65 5.81 24.74
C ASP A 611 -32.25 5.96 25.38
N GLY A 612 -31.47 6.90 24.85
CA GLY A 612 -30.05 7.04 25.16
C GLY A 612 -29.24 5.87 24.59
N ASN A 613 -28.59 5.12 25.48
CA ASN A 613 -27.74 3.97 25.16
C ASN A 613 -28.53 2.65 25.04
N THR A 614 -29.80 2.64 25.46
CA THR A 614 -30.66 1.46 25.38
C THR A 614 -31.36 1.43 24.02
N TYR A 615 -31.18 0.33 23.30
CA TYR A 615 -31.85 0.05 22.04
C TYR A 615 -32.93 -1.03 22.27
N SER A 616 -34.03 -0.96 21.52
CA SER A 616 -35.13 -1.91 21.61
C SER A 616 -35.76 -2.14 20.24
N PHE A 617 -35.93 -3.40 19.88
CA PHE A 617 -36.32 -3.87 18.56
C PHE A 617 -37.51 -4.81 18.69
N ILE A 618 -38.55 -4.57 17.89
CA ILE A 618 -39.78 -5.36 17.86
C ILE A 618 -39.82 -6.12 16.53
N PHE A 619 -39.89 -7.45 16.57
CA PHE A 619 -40.00 -8.32 15.39
C PHE A 619 -41.37 -9.00 15.38
N GLN A 620 -41.93 -9.32 14.20
CA GLN A 620 -43.07 -10.25 14.14
C GLN A 620 -42.60 -11.63 14.59
N ASN A 621 -43.37 -12.31 15.44
CA ASN A 621 -43.00 -13.65 15.92
C ASN A 621 -43.33 -14.73 14.86
N GLN A 622 -42.64 -14.69 13.72
CA GLN A 622 -42.79 -15.68 12.63
C GLN A 622 -42.23 -17.05 13.05
N TRP A 623 -41.15 -17.04 13.84
CA TRP A 623 -40.54 -18.21 14.48
C TRP A 623 -41.45 -18.93 15.49
N LEU A 624 -42.61 -18.38 15.86
CA LEU A 624 -43.48 -18.93 16.90
C LEU A 624 -43.83 -20.42 16.72
N PHE A 625 -43.89 -20.89 15.48
CA PHE A 625 -44.22 -22.30 15.18
C PHE A 625 -43.01 -23.20 15.03
N GLU A 626 -41.80 -22.65 14.96
CA GLU A 626 -40.59 -23.45 15.08
C GLU A 626 -40.38 -23.81 16.56
N SER A 627 -40.53 -25.10 16.88
CA SER A 627 -40.39 -25.59 18.25
C SER A 627 -38.94 -25.94 18.58
N GLN A 628 -38.08 -24.95 18.48
CA GLN A 628 -36.65 -25.04 18.80
C GLN A 628 -36.21 -23.94 19.78
N MET A 629 -34.98 -24.05 20.27
CA MET A 629 -34.31 -22.98 21.00
C MET A 629 -33.72 -22.02 19.97
N HIS A 630 -34.29 -20.83 19.87
CA HIS A 630 -33.83 -19.80 18.94
C HIS A 630 -32.63 -19.05 19.53
N GLU A 631 -31.55 -18.90 18.76
CA GLU A 631 -30.42 -18.04 19.11
C GLU A 631 -30.62 -16.64 18.52
N VAL A 632 -30.54 -15.62 19.38
CA VAL A 632 -30.54 -14.21 19.00
C VAL A 632 -29.12 -13.69 19.16
N ILE A 633 -28.47 -13.31 18.06
CA ILE A 633 -27.15 -12.69 18.03
C ILE A 633 -27.31 -11.23 17.64
N ILE A 634 -26.75 -10.33 18.42
CA ILE A 634 -26.70 -8.91 18.11
C ILE A 634 -25.26 -8.56 17.78
N GLN A 635 -25.06 -7.93 16.62
CA GLN A 635 -23.79 -7.41 16.15
C GLN A 635 -23.91 -5.89 16.06
N VAL A 636 -22.94 -5.17 16.60
CA VAL A 636 -22.94 -3.72 16.69
C VAL A 636 -21.58 -3.20 16.25
N LYS A 637 -21.60 -2.26 15.31
CA LYS A 637 -20.44 -1.43 14.99
C LYS A 637 -20.42 -0.16 15.84
N ASP A 638 -19.22 0.30 16.04
CA ASP A 638 -18.80 1.67 16.35
C ASP A 638 -19.21 2.68 15.24
N GLY A 639 -18.95 3.97 15.49
CA GLY A 639 -19.34 5.10 14.64
C GLY A 639 -18.21 5.68 13.78
N ASP A 640 -16.98 5.21 14.01
CA ASP A 640 -15.72 5.55 13.35
C ASP A 640 -15.60 4.99 11.91
N ASN A 641 -16.61 5.23 11.06
CA ASN A 641 -16.52 4.97 9.62
C ASN A 641 -15.91 6.16 8.87
N ASP A 642 -14.72 6.61 9.31
CA ASP A 642 -13.98 7.71 8.66
C ASP A 642 -13.12 7.21 7.47
N ARG A 643 -12.78 5.91 7.47
CA ARG A 643 -12.28 5.14 6.32
C ARG A 643 -13.33 4.14 5.79
N LEU A 644 -12.88 2.93 5.48
CA LEU A 644 -13.61 1.90 4.77
C LEU A 644 -13.15 0.52 5.28
N ASN A 645 -13.98 -0.12 6.12
CA ASN A 645 -13.74 -1.41 6.79
C ASN A 645 -12.78 -1.36 8.01
N ASP A 646 -12.63 -0.18 8.59
CA ASP A 646 -12.15 0.14 9.94
C ASP A 646 -13.07 -0.41 11.04
N ALA A 647 -14.35 0.00 11.02
CA ALA A 647 -15.35 -0.18 12.07
C ALA A 647 -15.35 -1.58 12.75
N LEU A 648 -15.02 -1.62 14.03
CA LEU A 648 -14.87 -2.81 14.85
C LEU A 648 -16.24 -3.35 15.32
N THR A 649 -16.48 -4.64 15.11
CA THR A 649 -17.76 -5.26 15.42
C THR A 649 -17.76 -5.99 16.76
N SER A 650 -18.48 -5.45 17.74
CA SER A 650 -18.83 -6.17 18.98
C SER A 650 -20.07 -7.04 18.82
N SER A 651 -20.22 -8.08 19.65
CA SER A 651 -21.43 -8.91 19.64
C SER A 651 -21.84 -9.47 21.01
N ILE A 652 -23.15 -9.67 21.18
CA ILE A 652 -23.78 -10.26 22.37
C ILE A 652 -24.89 -11.21 21.93
N ASN A 653 -25.00 -12.39 22.55
CA ASN A 653 -26.01 -13.39 22.21
C ASN A 653 -26.90 -13.79 23.39
N GLY A 654 -28.10 -14.24 23.05
CA GLY A 654 -29.12 -14.74 23.97
C GLY A 654 -29.99 -15.77 23.27
N THR A 655 -30.98 -16.34 23.98
CA THR A 655 -31.88 -17.36 23.42
C THR A 655 -33.30 -17.20 23.94
N PHE A 656 -34.28 -17.72 23.18
CA PHE A 656 -35.66 -17.91 23.65
C PHE A 656 -36.23 -19.25 23.17
N GLU A 657 -37.25 -19.73 23.87
CA GLU A 657 -38.01 -20.95 23.55
C GLU A 657 -39.48 -20.57 23.36
N ASN A 658 -40.07 -20.93 22.23
CA ASN A 658 -41.49 -20.73 22.00
C ASN A 658 -42.29 -21.79 22.77
N ILE A 659 -42.98 -21.39 23.84
CA ILE A 659 -43.76 -22.33 24.65
C ILE A 659 -45.13 -22.59 24.00
N PHE A 660 -45.58 -23.85 24.09
CA PHE A 660 -46.88 -24.34 23.58
C PHE A 660 -48.07 -23.39 23.78
N TYR A 661 -48.12 -22.69 24.92
CA TYR A 661 -49.18 -21.73 25.24
C TYR A 661 -49.21 -20.50 24.32
N GLN A 662 -48.05 -19.98 23.89
CA GLN A 662 -47.98 -18.85 22.95
C GLN A 662 -48.45 -19.27 21.55
N MET A 663 -48.00 -20.44 21.08
CA MET A 663 -48.43 -21.04 19.80
C MET A 663 -49.96 -21.17 19.73
N HIS A 664 -50.55 -21.65 20.82
CA HIS A 664 -51.99 -21.85 20.95
C HIS A 664 -52.79 -20.54 20.88
N GLU A 665 -52.43 -19.55 21.71
CA GLU A 665 -53.11 -18.25 21.76
C GLU A 665 -52.98 -17.49 20.42
N TYR A 666 -51.87 -17.67 19.68
CA TYR A 666 -51.71 -17.11 18.33
C TYR A 666 -52.66 -17.74 17.31
N ILE A 667 -52.83 -19.07 17.30
CA ILE A 667 -53.82 -19.74 16.43
C ILE A 667 -55.24 -19.26 16.76
N ILE A 668 -55.58 -19.15 18.05
CA ILE A 668 -56.87 -18.60 18.52
C ILE A 668 -57.07 -17.18 17.98
N TRP A 669 -56.02 -16.34 18.00
CA TRP A 669 -56.02 -14.97 17.46
C TRP A 669 -56.15 -14.92 15.94
N GLN A 670 -55.41 -15.73 15.17
CA GLN A 670 -55.53 -15.80 13.71
C GLN A 670 -56.98 -16.13 13.31
N ILE A 671 -57.61 -17.08 14.00
CA ILE A 671 -59.01 -17.44 13.78
C ILE A 671 -59.95 -16.26 14.10
N GLU A 672 -59.64 -15.44 15.12
CA GLU A 672 -60.43 -14.24 15.42
C GLU A 672 -60.26 -13.14 14.36
N GLN A 673 -59.05 -12.92 13.85
CA GLN A 673 -58.83 -11.97 12.74
C GLN A 673 -59.59 -12.41 11.48
N LEU A 674 -59.55 -13.69 11.15
CA LEU A 674 -60.31 -14.23 10.02
C LEU A 674 -61.84 -14.12 10.25
N LYS A 675 -62.32 -14.29 11.49
CA LYS A 675 -63.73 -14.04 11.84
C LYS A 675 -64.13 -12.57 11.68
N ASN A 676 -63.26 -11.64 12.05
CA ASN A 676 -63.48 -10.20 11.85
C ASN A 676 -63.51 -9.86 10.35
N TYR A 677 -62.49 -10.27 9.60
CA TYR A 677 -62.42 -10.08 8.15
C TYR A 677 -63.65 -10.62 7.42
N ASN A 678 -64.08 -11.85 7.75
CA ASN A 678 -65.30 -12.46 7.21
C ASN A 678 -66.56 -11.63 7.51
N THR A 679 -66.64 -11.00 8.69
CA THR A 679 -67.80 -10.20 9.11
C THR A 679 -67.86 -8.86 8.37
N GLU A 680 -66.71 -8.28 8.03
CA GLU A 680 -66.61 -7.00 7.35
C GLU A 680 -66.72 -7.12 5.81
N ASN A 681 -66.13 -8.17 5.22
CA ASN A 681 -65.94 -8.26 3.77
C ASN A 681 -66.93 -9.19 3.04
N LEU A 682 -67.63 -10.09 3.74
CA LEU A 682 -68.52 -11.07 3.11
C LEU A 682 -70.02 -10.77 3.33
N TYR A 683 -70.85 -11.33 2.45
CA TYR A 683 -72.30 -11.39 2.68
C TYR A 683 -72.60 -12.09 4.01
N ASN A 684 -73.43 -11.46 4.85
CA ASN A 684 -73.78 -11.89 6.22
C ASN A 684 -74.11 -13.40 6.35
N CYS A 685 -74.84 -13.99 5.40
CA CYS A 685 -75.15 -15.43 5.43
C CYS A 685 -73.93 -16.34 5.17
N THR A 686 -72.97 -15.90 4.37
CA THR A 686 -71.68 -16.57 4.15
C THR A 686 -70.78 -16.38 5.38
N ALA A 687 -70.61 -15.13 5.84
CA ALA A 687 -69.85 -14.79 7.04
C ALA A 687 -70.29 -15.62 8.25
N LEU A 688 -71.59 -15.68 8.52
CA LEU A 688 -72.18 -16.42 9.63
C LEU A 688 -72.02 -17.95 9.50
N TYR A 689 -71.92 -18.49 8.27
CA TYR A 689 -71.58 -19.90 8.08
C TYR A 689 -70.11 -20.17 8.41
N LEU A 690 -69.18 -19.41 7.83
CA LEU A 690 -67.74 -19.60 8.01
C LEU A 690 -67.35 -19.36 9.46
N ASN A 691 -67.81 -18.25 10.06
CA ASN A 691 -67.50 -17.91 11.45
C ASN A 691 -68.07 -18.93 12.45
N ARG A 692 -69.15 -19.64 12.12
CA ARG A 692 -69.67 -20.76 12.93
C ARG A 692 -68.82 -22.03 12.83
N LYS A 693 -67.99 -22.17 11.80
CA LYS A 693 -66.97 -23.22 11.70
C LYS A 693 -65.69 -22.81 12.42
N LEU A 694 -65.23 -21.58 12.21
CA LEU A 694 -64.09 -20.98 12.90
C LEU A 694 -64.27 -20.98 14.43
N THR A 695 -65.45 -20.61 14.92
CA THR A 695 -65.78 -20.68 16.37
C THR A 695 -65.65 -22.11 16.90
N ARG A 696 -65.97 -23.14 16.11
CA ARG A 696 -65.79 -24.55 16.52
C ARG A 696 -64.34 -25.02 16.50
N ALA A 697 -63.50 -24.43 15.65
CA ALA A 697 -62.07 -24.64 15.71
C ALA A 697 -61.51 -24.05 17.02
N GLN A 698 -61.91 -22.81 17.37
CA GLN A 698 -61.57 -22.20 18.66
C GLN A 698 -62.12 -23.01 19.86
N ASP A 699 -63.39 -23.43 19.84
CA ASP A 699 -64.00 -24.27 20.88
C ASP A 699 -63.13 -25.53 21.13
N HIS A 700 -62.73 -26.23 20.07
CA HIS A 700 -61.90 -27.43 20.17
C HIS A 700 -60.46 -27.12 20.60
N LEU A 701 -59.84 -26.04 20.12
CA LEU A 701 -58.51 -25.61 20.58
C LEU A 701 -58.51 -25.31 22.10
N TYR A 702 -59.53 -24.61 22.63
CA TYR A 702 -59.64 -24.39 24.08
C TYR A 702 -59.84 -25.69 24.87
N GLU A 703 -60.55 -26.68 24.29
CA GLU A 703 -60.63 -28.03 24.87
C GLU A 703 -59.26 -28.75 24.84
N ALA A 704 -58.49 -28.60 23.75
CA ALA A 704 -57.16 -29.19 23.58
C ALA A 704 -56.18 -28.69 24.65
N LEU A 705 -55.91 -27.38 24.71
CA LEU A 705 -55.07 -26.74 25.74
C LEU A 705 -55.49 -27.15 27.17
N SER A 706 -56.79 -27.27 27.42
CA SER A 706 -57.30 -27.77 28.70
C SER A 706 -56.86 -29.22 28.97
N TYR A 707 -56.86 -30.11 27.98
CA TYR A 707 -56.29 -31.46 28.12
C TYR A 707 -54.77 -31.47 28.22
N TYR A 708 -54.05 -30.64 27.46
CA TYR A 708 -52.58 -30.50 27.56
C TYR A 708 -52.13 -30.11 28.98
N VAL A 709 -52.72 -29.05 29.54
CA VAL A 709 -52.43 -28.57 30.90
C VAL A 709 -52.82 -29.59 31.98
N ASN A 710 -53.76 -30.49 31.70
CA ASN A 710 -54.09 -31.64 32.56
C ASN A 710 -53.24 -32.90 32.29
N GLY A 711 -52.24 -32.83 31.41
CA GLY A 711 -51.32 -33.93 31.08
C GLY A 711 -51.93 -35.05 30.22
N ASN A 712 -53.00 -34.76 29.47
CA ASN A 712 -53.73 -35.74 28.67
C ASN A 712 -53.55 -35.52 27.16
N ILE A 713 -52.30 -35.66 26.71
CA ILE A 713 -51.83 -35.41 25.33
C ILE A 713 -52.70 -36.10 24.27
N THR A 714 -53.15 -37.33 24.52
CA THR A 714 -54.00 -38.06 23.57
C THR A 714 -55.37 -37.42 23.36
N CYS A 715 -55.96 -36.75 24.36
CA CYS A 715 -57.20 -36.01 24.16
C CYS A 715 -56.93 -34.62 23.54
N ASP A 716 -55.85 -33.98 23.94
CA ASP A 716 -55.36 -32.73 23.36
C ASP A 716 -55.22 -32.83 21.82
N LEU A 717 -54.36 -33.74 21.34
CA LEU A 717 -54.18 -34.05 19.91
C LEU A 717 -55.47 -34.43 19.17
N TYR A 718 -56.43 -35.07 19.86
CA TYR A 718 -57.73 -35.38 19.26
C TYR A 718 -58.55 -34.11 19.03
N HIS A 719 -58.54 -33.17 19.97
CA HIS A 719 -59.26 -31.91 19.85
C HIS A 719 -58.58 -30.97 18.83
N ASP A 720 -57.25 -30.91 18.76
CA ASP A 720 -56.52 -30.19 17.69
C ASP A 720 -56.84 -30.75 16.30
N ALA A 721 -56.83 -32.08 16.13
CA ALA A 721 -57.24 -32.71 14.88
C ALA A 721 -58.70 -32.37 14.51
N MET A 722 -59.60 -32.26 15.49
CA MET A 722 -60.97 -31.79 15.24
C MET A 722 -61.02 -30.29 14.88
N ALA A 723 -60.15 -29.45 15.44
CA ALA A 723 -60.03 -28.05 15.04
C ALA A 723 -59.53 -27.94 13.59
N LYS A 724 -58.43 -28.63 13.23
CA LYS A 724 -57.91 -28.74 11.86
C LYS A 724 -58.98 -29.18 10.86
N VAL A 725 -59.79 -30.18 11.22
CA VAL A 725 -60.93 -30.64 10.39
C VAL A 725 -62.00 -29.56 10.23
N MET A 726 -62.27 -28.72 11.24
CA MET A 726 -63.18 -27.56 11.07
C MET A 726 -62.60 -26.49 10.16
N ILE A 727 -61.29 -26.26 10.18
CA ILE A 727 -60.57 -25.38 9.24
C ILE A 727 -60.67 -25.92 7.81
N GLN A 728 -60.32 -27.19 7.57
CA GLN A 728 -60.43 -27.84 6.24
C GLN A 728 -61.87 -27.89 5.69
N ILE A 729 -62.90 -27.99 6.55
CA ILE A 729 -64.31 -27.89 6.12
C ILE A 729 -64.71 -26.44 5.80
N THR A 730 -63.96 -25.45 6.28
CA THR A 730 -64.13 -24.02 5.96
C THR A 730 -63.44 -23.70 4.63
N GLU A 731 -62.19 -24.13 4.46
CA GLU A 731 -61.35 -24.14 3.24
C GLU A 731 -62.15 -24.65 2.03
N PHE A 732 -62.55 -25.93 2.06
CA PHE A 732 -63.39 -26.55 1.04
C PHE A 732 -64.71 -25.81 0.77
N LYS A 733 -65.25 -25.09 1.77
CA LYS A 733 -66.47 -24.32 1.58
C LYS A 733 -66.23 -22.98 0.90
N VAL A 734 -65.07 -22.35 1.11
CA VAL A 734 -64.69 -21.09 0.47
C VAL A 734 -64.38 -21.34 -1.01
N GLU A 735 -63.58 -22.36 -1.33
CA GLU A 735 -63.36 -22.85 -2.70
C GLU A 735 -64.68 -23.11 -3.44
N LEU A 736 -65.58 -23.90 -2.84
CA LEU A 736 -66.88 -24.23 -3.42
C LEU A 736 -67.82 -23.01 -3.56
N LEU A 737 -67.58 -21.93 -2.80
CA LEU A 737 -68.32 -20.68 -2.96
C LEU A 737 -67.67 -19.76 -4.00
N ASN A 738 -66.35 -19.75 -4.12
CA ASN A 738 -65.63 -19.01 -5.17
C ASN A 738 -65.92 -19.60 -6.55
N LYS A 739 -65.89 -20.94 -6.66
CA LYS A 739 -66.28 -21.74 -7.84
C LYS A 739 -67.76 -21.63 -8.25
N TYR A 740 -68.55 -20.79 -7.56
CA TYR A 740 -69.93 -20.41 -7.89
C TYR A 740 -70.18 -18.90 -7.73
N ASP A 741 -69.10 -18.09 -7.72
CA ASP A 741 -69.10 -16.62 -7.69
C ASP A 741 -69.87 -16.03 -6.49
N ARG A 742 -69.84 -16.72 -5.35
CA ARG A 742 -70.53 -16.33 -4.09
C ARG A 742 -69.62 -15.63 -3.09
N ILE A 743 -68.33 -15.68 -3.35
CA ILE A 743 -67.26 -14.86 -2.79
C ILE A 743 -66.51 -14.30 -4.01
N LYS A 744 -65.81 -13.17 -3.88
CA LYS A 744 -64.89 -12.69 -4.94
C LYS A 744 -63.55 -13.40 -4.80
N ASP A 745 -62.80 -13.56 -5.89
CA ASP A 745 -61.45 -14.13 -5.84
C ASP A 745 -60.56 -13.46 -4.79
N GLU A 746 -60.48 -12.11 -4.77
CA GLU A 746 -59.67 -11.34 -3.80
C GLU A 746 -60.01 -11.61 -2.32
N HIS A 747 -61.23 -12.05 -2.02
CA HIS A 747 -61.62 -12.44 -0.66
C HIS A 747 -61.45 -13.94 -0.44
N ALA A 748 -61.71 -14.77 -1.45
CA ALA A 748 -61.55 -16.21 -1.36
C ALA A 748 -60.08 -16.62 -1.21
N GLU A 749 -59.18 -16.01 -1.99
CA GLU A 749 -57.73 -16.19 -1.93
C GLU A 749 -57.18 -15.85 -0.54
N TYR A 750 -57.45 -14.64 -0.04
CA TYR A 750 -57.04 -14.24 1.32
C TYR A 750 -57.56 -15.22 2.40
N ILE A 751 -58.83 -15.61 2.32
CA ILE A 751 -59.44 -16.52 3.30
C ILE A 751 -58.82 -17.92 3.20
N VAL A 752 -58.61 -18.45 1.99
CA VAL A 752 -58.00 -19.77 1.77
C VAL A 752 -56.56 -19.79 2.29
N ASN A 753 -55.75 -18.78 1.94
CA ASN A 753 -54.36 -18.67 2.40
C ASN A 753 -54.30 -18.57 3.94
N THR A 754 -55.14 -17.73 4.57
CA THR A 754 -55.23 -17.64 6.04
C THR A 754 -55.70 -18.96 6.67
N LEU A 755 -56.59 -19.73 6.01
CA LEU A 755 -57.00 -21.05 6.47
C LEU A 755 -55.88 -22.09 6.32
N HIS A 756 -55.04 -21.98 5.28
CA HIS A 756 -53.86 -22.82 5.09
C HIS A 756 -52.80 -22.57 6.18
N GLU A 757 -52.52 -21.31 6.49
CA GLU A 757 -51.67 -20.92 7.64
C GLU A 757 -52.20 -21.49 8.95
N ILE A 758 -53.47 -21.21 9.30
CA ILE A 758 -54.09 -21.70 10.54
C ILE A 758 -54.06 -23.23 10.60
N ARG A 759 -54.35 -23.92 9.49
CA ARG A 759 -54.29 -25.39 9.39
C ARG A 759 -52.87 -25.91 9.65
N ASN A 760 -51.85 -25.27 9.08
CA ASN A 760 -50.45 -25.66 9.25
C ASN A 760 -49.98 -25.43 10.69
N ASN A 761 -50.30 -24.27 11.26
CA ASN A 761 -49.97 -23.93 12.64
C ASN A 761 -50.59 -24.93 13.63
N ILE A 762 -51.83 -25.40 13.40
CA ILE A 762 -52.44 -26.47 14.18
C ILE A 762 -51.70 -27.82 14.02
N VAL A 763 -51.17 -28.14 12.83
CA VAL A 763 -50.37 -29.36 12.63
C VAL A 763 -49.05 -29.28 13.40
N ILE A 764 -48.34 -28.16 13.37
CA ILE A 764 -47.11 -28.01 14.17
C ILE A 764 -47.42 -28.00 15.67
N LEU A 765 -48.53 -27.38 16.10
CA LEU A 765 -49.03 -27.48 17.47
C LEU A 765 -49.23 -28.94 17.89
N MET A 766 -49.84 -29.78 17.04
CA MET A 766 -49.95 -31.24 17.27
C MET A 766 -48.58 -31.93 17.36
N GLY A 767 -47.60 -31.49 16.56
CA GLY A 767 -46.21 -31.96 16.67
C GLY A 767 -45.62 -31.69 18.06
N VAL A 768 -45.76 -30.46 18.56
CA VAL A 768 -45.28 -30.04 19.90
C VAL A 768 -46.05 -30.73 21.03
N SER A 769 -47.39 -30.80 20.91
CA SER A 769 -48.25 -31.50 21.87
C SER A 769 -47.80 -32.93 22.15
N SER A 770 -47.28 -33.64 21.13
CA SER A 770 -46.76 -35.00 21.27
C SER A 770 -45.67 -35.16 22.34
N GLY A 771 -44.97 -34.07 22.69
CA GLY A 771 -43.85 -34.07 23.63
C GLY A 771 -42.59 -34.76 23.10
N SER A 772 -42.40 -34.79 21.76
CA SER A 772 -41.31 -35.52 21.12
C SER A 772 -40.75 -34.83 19.87
N GLU A 773 -39.43 -34.94 19.69
CA GLU A 773 -38.72 -34.44 18.51
C GLU A 773 -39.21 -35.13 17.21
N GLN A 774 -39.53 -36.43 17.27
CA GLN A 774 -40.10 -37.16 16.14
C GLN A 774 -41.50 -36.66 15.77
N GLY A 775 -42.34 -36.31 16.74
CA GLY A 775 -43.68 -35.77 16.49
C GLY A 775 -43.63 -34.38 15.83
N VAL A 776 -42.71 -33.52 16.28
CA VAL A 776 -42.41 -32.23 15.63
C VAL A 776 -41.97 -32.43 14.18
N LYS A 777 -41.00 -33.31 13.92
CA LYS A 777 -40.51 -33.59 12.56
C LYS A 777 -41.59 -34.15 11.64
N LEU A 778 -42.44 -35.06 12.14
CA LEU A 778 -43.58 -35.57 11.37
C LEU A 778 -44.64 -34.50 11.09
N ALA A 779 -44.83 -33.54 11.99
CA ALA A 779 -45.71 -32.40 11.76
C ALA A 779 -45.16 -31.45 10.68
N GLN A 780 -43.85 -31.17 10.68
CA GLN A 780 -43.21 -30.38 9.63
C GLN A 780 -43.36 -31.04 8.25
N ILE A 781 -43.02 -32.33 8.14
CA ILE A 781 -43.21 -33.12 6.91
C ILE A 781 -44.69 -33.12 6.47
N GLU A 782 -45.62 -33.12 7.43
CA GLU A 782 -47.05 -33.04 7.12
C GLU A 782 -47.46 -31.65 6.59
N VAL A 783 -46.93 -30.56 7.15
CA VAL A 783 -47.11 -29.20 6.65
C VAL A 783 -46.55 -29.06 5.23
N ASP A 784 -45.36 -29.58 4.96
CA ASP A 784 -44.75 -29.50 3.62
C ASP A 784 -45.55 -30.29 2.57
N LEU A 785 -46.08 -31.46 2.94
CA LEU A 785 -47.00 -32.23 2.08
C LEU A 785 -48.39 -31.60 1.94
N LEU A 786 -48.84 -30.78 2.90
CA LEU A 786 -50.05 -29.97 2.78
C LEU A 786 -49.82 -28.78 1.84
N ASN A 787 -48.70 -28.05 1.99
CA ASN A 787 -48.30 -26.97 1.10
C ASN A 787 -48.15 -27.47 -0.35
N LEU A 788 -47.56 -28.67 -0.53
CA LEU A 788 -47.45 -29.34 -1.82
C LEU A 788 -48.83 -29.68 -2.42
N ARG A 789 -49.76 -30.18 -1.60
CA ARG A 789 -51.15 -30.45 -1.99
C ARG A 789 -51.86 -29.18 -2.47
N ASP A 790 -51.62 -28.06 -1.79
CA ASP A 790 -52.26 -26.78 -2.10
C ASP A 790 -51.72 -26.18 -3.40
N LEU A 791 -50.40 -26.26 -3.61
CA LEU A 791 -49.77 -25.93 -4.89
C LEU A 791 -50.37 -26.76 -6.04
N ILE A 792 -50.61 -28.06 -5.82
CA ILE A 792 -51.24 -28.94 -6.81
C ILE A 792 -52.69 -28.56 -7.10
N GLU A 793 -53.43 -28.04 -6.12
CA GLU A 793 -54.81 -27.58 -6.30
C GLU A 793 -54.88 -26.23 -7.05
N ASN A 794 -53.83 -25.40 -6.95
CA ASN A 794 -53.71 -24.12 -7.67
C ASN A 794 -53.13 -24.27 -9.10
N GLU A 795 -52.08 -25.07 -9.28
CA GLU A 795 -51.28 -25.13 -10.52
C GLU A 795 -51.69 -26.23 -11.51
N ILE A 796 -52.48 -27.23 -11.08
CA ILE A 796 -52.88 -28.37 -11.93
C ILE A 796 -54.41 -28.40 -12.07
N ASP A 797 -54.94 -28.64 -13.26
CA ASP A 797 -56.39 -28.86 -13.43
C ASP A 797 -56.85 -29.97 -12.48
N TRP A 798 -57.85 -29.66 -11.66
CA TRP A 798 -58.39 -30.54 -10.63
C TRP A 798 -58.70 -31.96 -11.16
N GLY A 799 -59.16 -32.10 -12.41
CA GLY A 799 -59.46 -33.40 -13.01
C GLY A 799 -58.22 -34.27 -13.30
N GLU A 800 -57.07 -33.65 -13.58
CA GLU A 800 -55.81 -34.36 -13.86
C GLU A 800 -54.95 -34.49 -12.59
N GLY A 801 -54.96 -33.49 -11.71
CA GLY A 801 -54.29 -33.49 -10.40
C GLY A 801 -54.94 -34.38 -9.34
N LEU A 802 -56.24 -34.71 -9.46
CA LEU A 802 -57.01 -35.44 -8.43
C LEU A 802 -56.34 -36.71 -7.90
N CYS A 803 -55.68 -37.49 -8.75
CA CYS A 803 -54.97 -38.69 -8.32
C CYS A 803 -53.82 -38.35 -7.39
N LEU A 804 -52.97 -37.39 -7.77
CA LEU A 804 -51.81 -36.97 -6.98
C LEU A 804 -52.26 -36.38 -5.63
N TYR A 805 -53.27 -35.50 -5.65
CA TYR A 805 -53.93 -34.94 -4.47
C TYR A 805 -54.42 -36.03 -3.50
N ILE A 806 -55.09 -37.08 -3.99
CA ILE A 806 -55.58 -38.20 -3.17
C ILE A 806 -54.43 -38.98 -2.52
N PHE A 807 -53.30 -39.16 -3.21
CA PHE A 807 -52.14 -39.87 -2.64
C PHE A 807 -51.42 -39.04 -1.58
N LEU A 808 -51.19 -37.74 -1.81
CA LEU A 808 -50.60 -36.83 -0.82
C LEU A 808 -51.50 -36.66 0.41
N ARG A 809 -52.80 -36.42 0.21
CA ARG A 809 -53.77 -36.37 1.33
C ARG A 809 -53.86 -37.70 2.10
N SER A 810 -53.65 -38.83 1.43
CA SER A 810 -53.57 -40.13 2.07
C SER A 810 -52.26 -40.38 2.81
N ALA A 811 -51.22 -39.57 2.58
CA ALA A 811 -49.98 -39.55 3.36
C ALA A 811 -50.15 -38.66 4.60
N THR A 812 -50.67 -37.43 4.45
CA THR A 812 -50.84 -36.49 5.57
C THR A 812 -51.81 -37.01 6.64
N CYS A 813 -52.96 -37.59 6.27
CA CYS A 813 -53.86 -38.25 7.22
C CYS A 813 -53.26 -39.51 7.91
N MET A 814 -52.04 -39.94 7.56
CA MET A 814 -51.29 -40.97 8.28
C MET A 814 -50.11 -40.43 9.07
N LEU A 815 -49.62 -39.22 8.78
CA LEU A 815 -48.72 -38.46 9.66
C LEU A 815 -49.48 -38.03 10.92
N GLU A 816 -50.70 -37.50 10.79
CA GLU A 816 -51.64 -37.28 11.89
C GLU A 816 -51.76 -38.53 12.79
N GLY A 817 -51.92 -39.70 12.16
CA GLY A 817 -52.03 -40.99 12.84
C GLY A 817 -50.73 -41.49 13.49
N ALA A 818 -49.57 -41.06 12.98
CA ALA A 818 -48.26 -41.36 13.55
C ALA A 818 -47.97 -40.48 14.76
N ILE A 819 -48.21 -39.16 14.67
CA ILE A 819 -48.12 -38.20 15.79
C ILE A 819 -49.03 -38.66 16.95
N PHE A 820 -50.29 -39.03 16.63
CA PHE A 820 -51.23 -39.56 17.62
C PHE A 820 -50.74 -40.85 18.31
N LYS A 821 -50.11 -41.76 17.55
CA LYS A 821 -49.50 -42.99 18.09
C LYS A 821 -48.26 -42.71 18.96
N ILE A 822 -47.42 -41.74 18.60
CA ILE A 822 -46.27 -41.35 19.43
C ILE A 822 -46.75 -40.90 20.81
N SER A 823 -47.82 -40.11 20.91
CA SER A 823 -48.41 -39.73 22.21
C SER A 823 -48.86 -40.90 23.08
N MET A 824 -49.19 -42.05 22.46
CA MET A 824 -49.56 -43.29 23.13
C MET A 824 -48.37 -44.20 23.44
N ASN A 825 -47.15 -43.83 23.03
CA ASN A 825 -45.96 -44.68 22.99
C ASN A 825 -46.21 -45.99 22.22
N ILE A 826 -46.79 -45.85 21.01
CA ILE A 826 -47.08 -46.95 20.08
C ILE A 826 -46.19 -46.83 18.84
N ASP A 827 -45.58 -47.94 18.45
CA ASP A 827 -44.77 -48.10 17.24
C ASP A 827 -45.47 -47.60 15.94
N ILE A 828 -44.72 -46.85 15.14
CA ILE A 828 -45.10 -46.24 13.88
C ILE A 828 -44.32 -46.74 12.66
N GLU A 829 -43.37 -47.68 12.76
CA GLU A 829 -42.53 -48.13 11.63
C GLU A 829 -43.38 -48.58 10.42
N CYS A 830 -44.39 -49.41 10.67
CA CYS A 830 -45.33 -49.88 9.65
C CYS A 830 -46.21 -48.77 9.05
N MET A 831 -46.33 -47.62 9.73
CA MET A 831 -47.07 -46.45 9.27
C MET A 831 -46.18 -45.55 8.40
N LEU A 832 -44.95 -45.27 8.84
CA LEU A 832 -43.92 -44.58 8.05
C LEU A 832 -43.65 -45.31 6.72
N SER A 833 -43.47 -46.64 6.78
CA SER A 833 -43.30 -47.49 5.60
C SER A 833 -44.46 -47.39 4.59
N TYR A 834 -45.69 -47.18 5.07
CA TYR A 834 -46.86 -47.01 4.22
C TYR A 834 -46.99 -45.57 3.67
N ILE A 835 -46.54 -44.57 4.43
CA ILE A 835 -46.44 -43.16 3.98
C ILE A 835 -45.40 -43.05 2.86
N MET A 836 -44.21 -43.65 3.01
CA MET A 836 -43.19 -43.72 1.95
C MET A 836 -43.77 -44.32 0.66
N TRP A 837 -44.53 -45.42 0.76
CA TRP A 837 -45.22 -46.04 -0.38
C TRP A 837 -46.28 -45.14 -1.04
N LYS A 838 -46.92 -44.24 -0.28
CA LYS A 838 -47.81 -43.21 -0.85
C LYS A 838 -47.04 -42.15 -1.62
N LEU A 839 -45.88 -41.73 -1.10
CA LEU A 839 -44.99 -40.77 -1.73
C LEU A 839 -44.34 -41.33 -3.01
N ASP A 840 -43.95 -42.61 -3.03
CA ASP A 840 -43.52 -43.31 -4.25
C ASP A 840 -44.58 -43.22 -5.37
N ILE A 841 -45.85 -43.48 -5.02
CA ILE A 841 -46.94 -43.40 -5.98
C ILE A 841 -47.20 -41.95 -6.40
N ALA A 842 -47.07 -40.99 -5.50
CA ALA A 842 -47.14 -39.56 -5.83
C ALA A 842 -46.05 -39.18 -6.84
N ALA A 843 -44.78 -39.52 -6.59
CA ALA A 843 -43.67 -39.28 -7.51
C ALA A 843 -43.85 -39.98 -8.87
N CYS A 844 -44.38 -41.20 -8.90
CA CYS A 844 -44.75 -41.88 -10.15
C CYS A 844 -45.89 -41.16 -10.89
N LEU A 845 -46.89 -40.64 -10.18
CA LEU A 845 -47.98 -39.87 -10.79
C LEU A 845 -47.48 -38.55 -11.37
N THR A 846 -46.64 -37.79 -10.65
CA THR A 846 -46.01 -36.56 -11.17
C THR A 846 -45.27 -36.82 -12.48
N LYS A 847 -44.47 -37.89 -12.55
CA LYS A 847 -43.79 -38.31 -13.80
C LYS A 847 -44.78 -38.64 -14.92
N CYS A 848 -45.88 -39.33 -14.63
CA CYS A 848 -46.94 -39.59 -15.61
C CYS A 848 -47.77 -38.37 -16.03
N LEU A 849 -47.79 -37.28 -15.25
CA LEU A 849 -48.40 -35.99 -15.66
C LEU A 849 -47.45 -35.23 -16.58
N LEU A 850 -46.15 -35.23 -16.28
CA LEU A 850 -45.09 -34.68 -17.14
C LEU A 850 -45.04 -35.38 -18.51
N GLU A 851 -45.04 -36.72 -18.54
CA GLU A 851 -45.06 -37.53 -19.77
C GLU A 851 -46.26 -37.25 -20.69
N ARG A 852 -47.35 -36.70 -20.14
CA ARG A 852 -48.56 -36.32 -20.89
C ARG A 852 -48.56 -34.86 -21.36
N GLY A 853 -47.66 -34.04 -20.82
CA GLY A 853 -47.70 -32.58 -20.99
C GLY A 853 -48.80 -31.90 -20.18
N THR A 854 -49.27 -32.51 -19.09
CA THR A 854 -50.23 -31.88 -18.15
C THR A 854 -49.55 -30.80 -17.30
N ILE A 855 -48.29 -31.03 -16.91
CA ILE A 855 -47.47 -30.09 -16.12
C ILE A 855 -46.16 -29.76 -16.86
N THR A 856 -45.56 -28.63 -16.50
CA THR A 856 -44.23 -28.25 -17.00
C THR A 856 -43.13 -29.14 -16.41
N GLN A 857 -41.96 -29.15 -17.05
CA GLN A 857 -40.76 -29.81 -16.52
C GLN A 857 -40.38 -29.23 -15.15
N GLU A 858 -40.40 -27.90 -15.03
CA GLU A 858 -40.09 -27.15 -13.81
C GLU A 858 -41.03 -27.51 -12.64
N LEU A 859 -42.35 -27.52 -12.85
CA LEU A 859 -43.30 -27.94 -11.82
C LEU A 859 -43.14 -29.43 -11.49
N ALA A 860 -42.88 -30.29 -12.49
CA ALA A 860 -42.64 -31.71 -12.24
C ALA A 860 -41.37 -31.94 -11.39
N ASP A 861 -40.29 -31.20 -11.66
CA ASP A 861 -39.03 -31.31 -10.93
C ASP A 861 -39.17 -30.74 -9.51
N PHE A 862 -39.85 -29.60 -9.31
CA PHE A 862 -40.19 -29.08 -7.99
C PHE A 862 -41.03 -30.07 -7.16
N LEU A 863 -42.10 -30.62 -7.76
CA LEU A 863 -42.95 -31.59 -7.09
C LEU A 863 -42.17 -32.89 -6.74
N LEU A 864 -41.24 -33.32 -7.60
CA LEU A 864 -40.39 -34.47 -7.33
C LEU A 864 -39.33 -34.20 -6.26
N ASP A 865 -38.73 -33.02 -6.26
CA ASP A 865 -37.77 -32.56 -5.24
C ASP A 865 -38.42 -32.57 -3.85
N ARG A 866 -39.54 -31.86 -3.67
CA ARG A 866 -40.27 -31.81 -2.39
C ARG A 866 -40.75 -33.19 -1.91
N ILE A 867 -41.21 -34.06 -2.81
CA ILE A 867 -41.57 -35.45 -2.45
C ILE A 867 -40.32 -36.24 -2.00
N THR A 868 -39.18 -36.07 -2.69
CA THR A 868 -37.94 -36.77 -2.36
C THR A 868 -37.35 -36.27 -1.02
N GLN A 869 -37.44 -34.97 -0.75
CA GLN A 869 -37.09 -34.37 0.55
C GLN A 869 -37.94 -34.99 1.67
N ALA A 870 -39.27 -34.98 1.54
CA ALA A 870 -40.17 -35.58 2.52
C ALA A 870 -39.91 -37.09 2.73
N GLN A 871 -39.53 -37.84 1.68
CA GLN A 871 -39.11 -39.23 1.81
C GLN A 871 -37.80 -39.37 2.62
N ALA A 872 -36.78 -38.54 2.35
CA ALA A 872 -35.52 -38.57 3.08
C ALA A 872 -35.67 -38.17 4.56
N GLU A 873 -36.52 -37.19 4.87
CA GLU A 873 -36.82 -36.79 6.24
C GLU A 873 -37.61 -37.86 7.00
N LEU A 874 -38.53 -38.57 6.33
CA LEU A 874 -39.21 -39.75 6.91
C LEU A 874 -38.23 -40.90 7.18
N GLU A 875 -37.24 -41.12 6.31
CA GLU A 875 -36.16 -42.07 6.59
C GLU A 875 -35.33 -41.64 7.81
N LEU A 876 -35.01 -40.35 7.96
CA LEU A 876 -34.32 -39.84 9.16
C LEU A 876 -35.14 -40.04 10.44
N VAL A 877 -36.46 -39.78 10.40
CA VAL A 877 -37.35 -40.08 11.54
C VAL A 877 -37.39 -41.58 11.81
N GLN A 878 -37.55 -42.44 10.78
CA GLN A 878 -37.59 -43.90 10.96
C GLN A 878 -36.28 -44.46 11.54
N ASN A 879 -35.12 -43.92 11.16
CA ASN A 879 -33.82 -44.29 11.70
C ASN A 879 -33.56 -43.75 13.13
N SER A 880 -34.47 -42.95 13.69
CA SER A 880 -34.37 -42.37 15.05
C SER A 880 -35.25 -43.08 16.11
N LEU A 881 -35.95 -44.15 15.71
CA LEU A 881 -36.89 -44.94 16.54
C LEU A 881 -36.28 -46.26 17.03
#